data_AF-A0AAE6EH61-F1
#
_entry.id   AF-A0AAE6EH61-F1
#
_cell.length_a   1.000
_cell.length_b   1.000
_cell.length_c   1.000
_cell.angle_alpha   90.00
_cell.angle_beta   90.00
_cell.angle_gamma   90.00
#
_symmetry.space_group_name_H-M   'P 1'
#
loop_
_entity.id
_entity.type
_entity.pdbx_description
1 polymer ?
#
loop_
_entity_poly.entity_id
_entity_poly.type
_entity_poly.pdbx_seq_one_letter_code
_entity_poly.pdbx_strand_id
1 'polypeptide(L)'
;MPDDISNMPSRPSPDALLENAQREARGRLKIFLGAAPGVGKTYEMLMSGRAKLADGVDTIIGVVETHGRKETEALVEGLDVILRKRIDYRGQVLEEMDIDAILARRPGLVLVDELAHTNAAGSRHPKRYMDVQEILAQGIDVYTTLNIQHVESLNDVVAQITRIRVRETVPDSIIDRADDVEIIDITPDDLIKRLQDGKVYLPRTARRAIENYFSRGNLTALRELALRRTAQRVDEQLLNHMQSHAISGPWAAGDRVLVCLDHGSNGPGLVRYARRQADRLRAPWTALHLDTPRSQQLSETEKDRLAGTMRLAQQLGGETVTLPALDLTREIIAYANANNFTHIIIGRPRKSWWQRIFQRSLTHDLIDHAGDISVHVISGDKNEEKPGQAVKLAPARSRQSFRAYLNSTLFVGLAIVVGIVLDQTLDVQNLALVFLMAVLAAAVRGGLGPALYASLLGAVAFNFFFLEPRYTLTVSSPDSLVALLFYFGVALVASNLTVAVQRQAASARSRARTTEDLYLFSKKLAGTGTLDDVLWAAAYQMASMLKVRVVLLMPENGAIAVKAGYPPDDTLVDADIAAAQWAWEHNKAAGRGADTLPGAKRLYLPLRTGSGAVGVVGLDDDRSGPLLTPEQQRLFDALADQAALAVERIQLASDVDRARLAAETDRLRTALLTSISHDLKTPLAAILGSAGTLKDFADDIPPDARAELLSTIVEESERLNRFISNLLDMTRIGSGAMEPNYGLHFLGDMVGTALSRAAKIVVRHEVVLDIPSDLPMLKVDPVLFEQVLFNLIDNAAKYAPEQTTIAIRGWRQGKNIFLSVADEGPGIPPDDLERVFDSFYRVRKVDHVQAGTGLGLSICKGFIEAMGGSIRAENRSDRGGAQFTIGLPVAVDTPVLDHD
;
A
#
# COMPACT_ATOMS: atom_id res chain seq x y z
N MET A 1 15.76 52.78 -19.81
CA MET A 1 16.01 52.28 -18.44
C MET A 1 15.28 50.95 -18.33
N PRO A 2 15.96 49.80 -18.48
CA PRO A 2 15.33 48.52 -18.20
C PRO A 2 15.40 48.28 -16.68
N ASP A 3 14.24 48.01 -16.08
CA ASP A 3 14.08 47.77 -14.66
C ASP A 3 14.97 46.60 -14.18
N ASP A 4 15.64 46.86 -13.08
CA ASP A 4 16.50 45.94 -12.35
C ASP A 4 15.63 44.92 -11.60
N ILE A 5 15.17 43.88 -12.29
CA ILE A 5 14.35 42.78 -11.71
C ILE A 5 15.21 41.77 -10.94
N SER A 6 16.47 42.12 -10.63
CA SER A 6 17.40 41.28 -9.86
C SER A 6 17.04 41.18 -8.36
N ASN A 7 16.02 41.91 -7.89
CA ASN A 7 15.72 42.08 -6.47
C ASN A 7 14.25 41.78 -6.09
N MET A 8 13.66 40.71 -6.64
CA MET A 8 12.45 40.15 -5.98
C MET A 8 12.90 39.39 -4.73
N PRO A 9 12.45 39.75 -3.51
CA PRO A 9 12.77 38.99 -2.31
C PRO A 9 12.26 37.57 -2.49
N SER A 10 13.16 36.59 -2.37
CA SER A 10 12.84 35.17 -2.37
C SER A 10 11.71 34.94 -1.37
N ARG A 11 10.57 34.43 -1.86
CA ARG A 11 9.43 34.14 -0.97
C ARG A 11 9.65 32.77 -0.34
N PRO A 12 9.42 32.61 0.97
CA PRO A 12 9.50 31.30 1.61
C PRO A 12 8.57 30.29 0.92
N SER A 13 8.99 29.03 0.91
CA SER A 13 8.15 27.94 0.39
C SER A 13 6.88 27.82 1.23
N PRO A 14 5.67 27.86 0.63
CA PRO A 14 4.42 27.66 1.37
C PRO A 14 4.36 26.32 2.08
N ASP A 15 4.93 25.27 1.47
CA ASP A 15 4.98 23.93 2.04
C ASP A 15 5.92 23.89 3.27
N ALA A 16 7.08 24.56 3.18
CA ALA A 16 8.02 24.66 4.31
C ALA A 16 7.43 25.49 5.47
N LEU A 17 6.65 26.53 5.17
CA LEU A 17 5.94 27.32 6.19
C LEU A 17 4.81 26.52 6.84
N LEU A 18 4.05 25.74 6.07
CA LEU A 18 3.01 24.86 6.60
C LEU A 18 3.61 23.78 7.50
N GLU A 19 4.73 23.19 7.09
CA GLU A 19 5.45 22.21 7.91
C GLU A 19 5.96 22.82 9.22
N ASN A 20 6.53 24.03 9.19
CA ASN A 20 6.93 24.74 10.41
C ASN A 20 5.75 25.08 11.32
N ALA A 21 4.62 25.52 10.78
CA ALA A 21 3.41 25.79 11.56
C ALA A 21 2.85 24.52 12.22
N GLN A 22 2.88 23.38 11.51
CA GLN A 22 2.50 22.09 12.08
C GLN A 22 3.49 21.63 13.16
N ARG A 23 4.78 21.96 13.05
CA ARG A 23 5.80 21.69 14.08
C ARG A 23 5.57 22.52 15.34
N GLU A 24 5.08 23.75 15.26
CA GLU A 24 4.78 24.58 16.44
C GLU A 24 3.58 24.06 17.25
N ALA A 25 2.64 23.34 16.61
CA ALA A 25 1.44 22.82 17.26
C ALA A 25 1.62 21.47 17.96
N ARG A 26 2.77 20.81 17.80
CA ARG A 26 3.09 19.48 18.38
C ARG A 26 4.29 19.58 19.31
N GLY A 27 4.42 18.62 20.22
CA GLY A 27 5.61 18.47 21.06
C GLY A 27 6.85 18.15 20.22
N ARG A 28 8.04 18.43 20.77
CA ARG A 28 9.34 18.21 20.14
C ARG A 28 9.86 16.81 20.42
N LEU A 29 10.33 16.13 19.39
CA LEU A 29 10.95 14.81 19.48
C LEU A 29 12.47 14.91 19.37
N LYS A 30 13.18 14.47 20.41
CA LYS A 30 14.63 14.27 20.37
C LYS A 30 14.99 12.79 20.44
N ILE A 31 15.77 12.32 19.48
CA ILE A 31 16.21 10.93 19.40
C ILE A 31 17.72 10.83 19.70
N PHE A 32 18.07 10.04 20.70
CA PHE A 32 19.45 9.64 20.97
C PHE A 32 19.76 8.37 20.16
N LEU A 33 20.44 8.54 19.03
CA LEU A 33 20.73 7.49 18.06
C LEU A 33 22.10 6.85 18.34
N GLY A 34 22.14 5.53 18.44
CA GLY A 34 23.39 4.78 18.63
C GLY A 34 23.64 3.75 17.54
N ALA A 35 24.91 3.52 17.24
CA ALA A 35 25.32 2.48 16.28
C ALA A 35 25.02 1.06 16.77
N ALA A 36 25.01 0.84 18.09
CA ALA A 36 24.83 -0.48 18.69
C ALA A 36 24.28 -0.38 20.14
N PRO A 37 23.80 -1.49 20.71
CA PRO A 37 23.52 -1.58 22.15
C PRO A 37 24.79 -1.33 22.97
N GLY A 38 24.64 -0.65 24.13
CA GLY A 38 25.75 -0.41 25.05
C GLY A 38 26.58 0.87 24.82
N VAL A 39 26.29 1.64 23.76
CA VAL A 39 27.00 2.91 23.48
C VAL A 39 26.72 4.05 24.48
N GLY A 40 25.65 3.94 25.28
CA GLY A 40 25.31 4.93 26.31
C GLY A 40 24.04 5.76 26.08
N LYS A 41 23.22 5.46 25.08
CA LYS A 41 21.99 6.23 24.75
C LYS A 41 21.09 6.54 25.95
N THR A 42 20.72 5.55 26.75
CA THR A 42 19.86 5.74 27.93
C THR A 42 20.52 6.63 28.98
N TYR A 43 21.83 6.49 29.17
CA TYR A 43 22.60 7.33 30.08
C TYR A 43 22.57 8.80 29.63
N GLU A 44 22.82 9.05 28.35
CA GLU A 44 22.82 10.42 27.80
C GLU A 44 21.41 11.04 27.79
N MET A 45 20.38 10.25 27.48
CA MET A 45 18.99 10.68 27.57
C MET A 45 18.62 11.13 28.98
N LEU A 46 19.02 10.35 30.01
CA LEU A 46 18.78 10.71 31.41
C LEU A 46 19.58 11.94 31.83
N MET A 47 20.85 12.05 31.43
CA MET A 47 21.67 13.24 31.68
C MET A 47 21.03 14.50 31.09
N SER A 48 20.60 14.42 29.83
CA SER A 48 19.88 15.51 29.14
C SER A 48 18.56 15.85 29.83
N GLY A 49 17.81 14.84 30.28
CA GLY A 49 16.57 15.03 31.05
C GLY A 49 16.81 15.74 32.39
N ARG A 50 17.87 15.39 33.12
CA ARG A 50 18.24 16.08 34.37
C ARG A 50 18.66 17.52 34.15
N ALA A 51 19.38 17.79 33.06
CA ALA A 51 19.71 19.17 32.67
C ALA A 51 18.43 19.99 32.44
N LYS A 52 17.42 19.43 31.76
CA LYS A 52 16.12 20.08 31.57
C LYS A 52 15.34 20.29 32.86
N LEU A 53 15.38 19.32 33.77
CA LEU A 53 14.79 19.50 35.10
C LEU A 53 15.48 20.64 35.87
N ALA A 54 16.82 20.72 35.81
CA ALA A 54 17.59 21.80 36.43
C ALA A 54 17.30 23.18 35.80
N ASP A 55 16.98 23.22 34.50
CA ASP A 55 16.50 24.41 33.79
C ASP A 55 15.04 24.77 34.12
N GLY A 56 14.35 23.99 34.96
CA GLY A 56 12.98 24.24 35.41
C GLY A 56 11.87 23.66 34.52
N VAL A 57 12.19 22.74 33.59
CA VAL A 57 11.20 22.04 32.76
C VAL A 57 10.59 20.88 33.54
N ASP A 58 9.25 20.80 33.61
CA ASP A 58 8.52 19.67 34.21
C ASP A 58 8.83 18.37 33.45
N THR A 59 9.78 17.59 33.97
CA THR A 59 10.38 16.43 33.29
C THR A 59 10.07 15.16 34.08
N ILE A 60 9.45 14.20 33.42
CA ILE A 60 9.11 12.90 34.01
C ILE A 60 9.70 11.73 33.22
N ILE A 61 9.85 10.59 33.88
CA ILE A 61 10.20 9.31 33.23
C ILE A 61 8.91 8.55 32.94
N GLY A 62 8.65 8.29 31.66
CA GLY A 62 7.57 7.41 31.22
C GLY A 62 7.99 5.94 31.29
N VAL A 63 9.15 5.61 30.73
CA VAL A 63 9.75 4.28 30.83
C VAL A 63 11.26 4.38 30.59
N VAL A 64 12.05 3.71 31.44
CA VAL A 64 13.51 3.63 31.32
C VAL A 64 13.97 2.22 31.71
N GLU A 65 14.84 1.62 30.89
CA GLU A 65 15.40 0.29 31.14
C GLU A 65 16.87 0.36 31.55
N THR A 66 17.12 0.37 32.87
CA THR A 66 18.49 0.49 33.41
C THR A 66 19.31 -0.78 33.26
N HIS A 67 18.67 -1.94 33.08
CA HIS A 67 19.32 -3.26 32.94
C HIS A 67 20.32 -3.59 34.08
N GLY A 68 20.09 -3.09 35.30
CA GLY A 68 20.96 -3.33 36.45
C GLY A 68 22.25 -2.50 36.49
N ARG A 69 22.36 -1.45 35.65
CA ARG A 69 23.55 -0.59 35.59
C ARG A 69 23.49 0.49 36.66
N LYS A 70 24.29 0.32 37.73
CA LYS A 70 24.38 1.26 38.87
C LYS A 70 24.54 2.74 38.47
N GLU A 71 25.40 3.02 37.48
CA GLU A 71 25.64 4.39 36.99
C GLU A 71 24.40 5.01 36.32
N THR A 72 23.58 4.20 35.65
CA THR A 72 22.33 4.64 35.00
C THR A 72 21.18 4.72 36.01
N GLU A 73 21.13 3.80 36.98
CA GLU A 73 20.15 3.82 38.08
C GLU A 73 20.28 5.08 38.94
N ALA A 74 21.51 5.48 39.25
CA ALA A 74 21.76 6.72 40.00
C ALA A 74 21.23 7.98 39.26
N LEU A 75 21.11 7.94 37.93
CA LEU A 75 20.54 9.06 37.18
C LEU A 75 19.01 9.14 37.27
N VAL A 76 18.33 8.02 37.53
CA VAL A 76 16.88 7.96 37.74
C VAL A 76 16.49 8.55 39.11
N GLU A 77 17.38 8.46 40.10
CA GLU A 77 17.14 9.04 41.43
C GLU A 77 16.91 10.56 41.36
N GLY A 78 15.74 10.97 41.85
CA GLY A 78 15.30 12.38 41.88
C GLY A 78 14.48 12.85 40.68
N LEU A 79 14.20 11.99 39.70
CA LEU A 79 13.22 12.24 38.64
C LEU A 79 11.86 11.62 39.00
N ASP A 80 10.77 12.30 38.65
CA ASP A 80 9.42 11.77 38.81
C ASP A 80 9.18 10.63 37.80
N VAL A 81 8.85 9.43 38.30
CA VAL A 81 8.65 8.23 37.48
C VAL A 81 7.17 7.84 37.46
N ILE A 82 6.60 7.70 36.26
CA ILE A 82 5.24 7.15 36.11
C ILE A 82 5.28 5.64 36.40
N LEU A 83 4.36 5.19 37.25
CA LEU A 83 4.26 3.77 37.59
C LEU A 83 3.87 2.97 36.34
N ARG A 84 4.64 1.92 36.04
CA ARG A 84 4.39 1.05 34.88
C ARG A 84 3.07 0.29 35.04
N LYS A 85 2.35 0.14 33.93
CA LYS A 85 1.11 -0.62 33.87
C LYS A 85 1.42 -2.11 33.80
N ARG A 86 0.82 -2.90 34.69
CA ARG A 86 0.95 -4.36 34.71
C ARG A 86 -0.09 -5.00 33.80
N ILE A 87 0.36 -5.76 32.82
CA ILE A 87 -0.48 -6.44 31.84
C ILE A 87 -0.24 -7.95 31.97
N ASP A 88 -1.30 -8.70 32.27
CA ASP A 88 -1.23 -10.17 32.33
C ASP A 88 -1.26 -10.73 30.90
N TYR A 89 -0.16 -11.37 30.51
CA TYR A 89 -0.01 -11.98 29.20
C TYR A 89 0.53 -13.40 29.32
N ARG A 90 -0.30 -14.38 28.95
CA ARG A 90 0.04 -15.81 28.96
C ARG A 90 0.58 -16.32 30.32
N GLY A 91 0.03 -15.80 31.44
CA GLY A 91 0.45 -16.18 32.79
C GLY A 91 1.77 -15.55 33.25
N GLN A 92 2.29 -14.58 32.50
CA GLN A 92 3.38 -13.70 32.92
C GLN A 92 2.87 -12.26 33.02
N VAL A 93 3.24 -11.58 34.10
CA VAL A 93 2.94 -10.15 34.26
C VAL A 93 4.04 -9.36 33.57
N LEU A 94 3.69 -8.66 32.49
CA LEU A 94 4.57 -7.73 31.79
C LEU A 94 4.32 -6.32 32.31
N GLU A 95 5.38 -5.52 32.45
CA GLU A 95 5.29 -4.12 32.87
C GLU A 95 5.54 -3.23 31.64
N GLU A 96 4.58 -2.37 31.31
CA GLU A 96 4.63 -1.47 30.15
C GLU A 96 4.43 0.00 30.55
N MET A 97 4.80 0.91 29.66
CA MET A 97 4.61 2.36 29.84
C MET A 97 3.11 2.70 29.96
N ASP A 98 2.74 3.48 30.98
CA ASP A 98 1.37 3.97 31.14
C ASP A 98 1.20 5.32 30.41
N ILE A 99 0.84 5.25 29.13
CA ILE A 99 0.57 6.43 28.31
C ILE A 99 -0.59 7.26 28.86
N ASP A 100 -1.65 6.64 29.40
CA ASP A 100 -2.83 7.35 29.86
C ASP A 100 -2.50 8.20 31.09
N ALA A 101 -1.64 7.69 31.98
CA ALA A 101 -1.11 8.45 33.11
C ALA A 101 -0.22 9.63 32.68
N ILE A 102 0.62 9.46 31.64
CA ILE A 102 1.46 10.53 31.08
C ILE A 102 0.58 11.64 30.50
N LEU A 103 -0.43 11.28 29.70
CA LEU A 103 -1.35 12.22 29.06
C LEU A 103 -2.23 12.96 30.07
N ALA A 104 -2.61 12.30 31.17
CA ALA A 104 -3.34 12.94 32.27
C ALA A 104 -2.46 13.91 33.07
N ARG A 105 -1.18 13.57 33.28
CA ARG A 105 -0.22 14.40 34.03
C ARG A 105 0.23 15.64 33.26
N ARG A 106 0.25 15.58 31.92
CA ARG A 106 0.70 16.64 30.99
C ARG A 106 2.03 17.29 31.39
N PRO A 107 3.13 16.52 31.46
CA PRO A 107 4.46 17.08 31.71
C PRO A 107 4.91 17.99 30.55
N GLY A 108 5.93 18.83 30.80
CA GLY A 108 6.61 19.55 29.72
C GLY A 108 7.49 18.63 28.88
N LEU A 109 8.12 17.62 29.51
CA LEU A 109 9.00 16.65 28.87
C LEU A 109 8.80 15.25 29.45
N VAL A 110 8.75 14.22 28.60
CA VAL A 110 8.79 12.82 29.03
C VAL A 110 9.99 12.07 28.42
N LEU A 111 10.66 11.29 29.26
CA LEU A 111 11.75 10.40 28.85
C LEU A 111 11.19 9.00 28.58
N VAL A 112 11.40 8.49 27.36
CA VAL A 112 10.87 7.21 26.88
C VAL A 112 11.99 6.38 26.26
N ASP A 113 12.43 5.33 26.94
CA ASP A 113 13.50 4.46 26.44
C ASP A 113 12.99 3.41 25.43
N GLU A 114 13.88 2.94 24.56
CA GLU A 114 13.66 1.87 23.58
C GLU A 114 12.49 2.13 22.61
N LEU A 115 12.61 3.15 21.74
CA LEU A 115 11.56 3.54 20.78
C LEU A 115 11.03 2.40 19.90
N ALA A 116 11.88 1.43 19.59
CA ALA A 116 11.57 0.28 18.72
C ALA A 116 10.75 -0.83 19.40
N HIS A 117 10.58 -0.75 20.72
CA HIS A 117 9.95 -1.81 21.52
C HIS A 117 8.56 -2.16 21.03
N THR A 118 8.26 -3.47 21.09
CA THR A 118 6.93 -4.01 20.81
C THR A 118 6.14 -4.13 22.11
N ASN A 119 5.08 -3.34 22.25
CA ASN A 119 4.27 -3.32 23.47
C ASN A 119 3.53 -4.65 23.67
N ALA A 120 3.35 -5.06 24.93
CA ALA A 120 2.56 -6.24 25.29
C ALA A 120 1.13 -6.20 24.72
N ALA A 121 0.60 -7.37 24.35
CA ALA A 121 -0.78 -7.48 23.84
C ALA A 121 -1.79 -7.06 24.92
N GLY A 122 -2.67 -6.10 24.59
CA GLY A 122 -3.56 -5.43 25.54
C GLY A 122 -3.14 -3.99 25.88
N SER A 123 -1.95 -3.56 25.43
CA SER A 123 -1.54 -2.15 25.43
C SER A 123 -2.32 -1.33 24.42
N ARG A 124 -2.39 -0.01 24.62
CA ARG A 124 -3.14 0.93 23.76
C ARG A 124 -2.69 0.88 22.29
N HIS A 125 -1.39 0.85 22.06
CA HIS A 125 -0.80 0.66 20.73
C HIS A 125 0.13 -0.56 20.70
N PRO A 126 0.34 -1.18 19.53
CA PRO A 126 1.23 -2.34 19.39
C PRO A 126 2.72 -1.98 19.42
N LYS A 127 3.09 -0.70 19.24
CA LYS A 127 4.48 -0.25 19.13
C LYS A 127 4.70 1.03 19.93
N ARG A 128 5.83 1.11 20.65
CA ARG A 128 6.16 2.26 21.50
C ARG A 128 6.30 3.57 20.73
N TYR A 129 6.79 3.55 19.49
CA TYR A 129 6.83 4.75 18.66
C TYR A 129 5.43 5.34 18.38
N MET A 130 4.37 4.53 18.38
CA MET A 130 3.00 5.02 18.23
C MET A 130 2.53 5.73 19.50
N ASP A 131 2.91 5.24 20.68
CA ASP A 131 2.66 5.93 21.95
C ASP A 131 3.36 7.29 21.97
N VAL A 132 4.62 7.34 21.55
CA VAL A 132 5.40 8.58 21.42
C VAL A 132 4.72 9.56 20.45
N GLN A 133 4.19 9.09 19.32
CA GLN A 133 3.45 9.94 18.39
C GLN A 133 2.20 10.55 19.02
N GLU A 134 1.43 9.79 19.81
CA GLU A 134 0.27 10.34 20.50
C GLU A 134 0.67 11.37 21.58
N ILE A 135 1.74 11.11 22.34
CA ILE A 135 2.26 12.05 23.34
C ILE A 135 2.65 13.38 22.66
N LEU A 136 3.40 13.33 21.56
CA LEU A 136 3.79 14.51 20.78
C LEU A 136 2.57 15.26 20.22
N ALA A 137 1.53 14.54 19.78
CA ALA A 137 0.31 15.15 19.26
C ALA A 137 -0.48 15.93 20.32
N GLN A 138 -0.24 15.66 21.62
CA GLN A 138 -0.82 16.41 22.74
C GLN A 138 0.06 17.58 23.21
N GLY A 139 1.13 17.91 22.47
CA GLY A 139 2.01 19.04 22.78
C GLY A 139 3.07 18.76 23.86
N ILE A 140 3.32 17.49 24.20
CA ILE A 140 4.31 17.09 25.21
C ILE A 140 5.63 16.73 24.50
N ASP A 141 6.76 17.28 24.94
CA ASP A 141 8.06 16.95 24.37
C ASP A 141 8.50 15.53 24.78
N VAL A 142 9.19 14.82 23.88
CA VAL A 142 9.65 13.45 24.12
C VAL A 142 11.14 13.31 23.81
N TYR A 143 11.89 12.79 24.79
CA TYR A 143 13.26 12.33 24.59
C TYR A 143 13.26 10.81 24.54
N THR A 144 13.85 10.22 23.50
CA THR A 144 13.81 8.77 23.28
C THR A 144 15.14 8.21 22.77
N THR A 145 15.36 6.91 22.96
CA THR A 145 16.56 6.23 22.42
C THR A 145 16.22 5.32 21.25
N LEU A 146 17.16 5.19 20.30
CA LEU A 146 17.05 4.31 19.13
C LEU A 146 18.42 3.75 18.74
N ASN A 147 18.50 2.49 18.31
CA ASN A 147 19.70 1.98 17.62
C ASN A 147 19.47 1.96 16.11
N ILE A 148 20.54 2.15 15.34
CA ILE A 148 20.51 2.13 13.87
C ILE A 148 19.95 0.81 13.30
N GLN A 149 20.13 -0.30 14.02
CA GLN A 149 19.61 -1.62 13.62
C GLN A 149 18.07 -1.74 13.63
N HIS A 150 17.39 -0.81 14.29
CA HIS A 150 15.94 -0.81 14.39
C HIS A 150 15.30 0.12 13.34
N VAL A 151 16.09 0.73 12.46
CA VAL A 151 15.55 1.52 11.34
C VAL A 151 15.10 0.57 10.24
N GLU A 152 13.83 0.65 9.84
CA GLU A 152 13.21 -0.29 8.89
C GLU A 152 13.99 -0.40 7.58
N SER A 153 14.32 0.73 6.93
CA SER A 153 15.06 0.73 5.65
C SER A 153 16.46 0.11 5.71
N LEU A 154 17.04 -0.01 6.91
CA LEU A 154 18.39 -0.51 7.13
C LEU A 154 18.40 -1.97 7.61
N ASN A 155 17.24 -2.59 7.85
CA ASN A 155 17.16 -3.92 8.46
C ASN A 155 17.91 -4.98 7.65
N ASP A 156 17.72 -5.01 6.32
CA ASP A 156 18.40 -5.98 5.45
C ASP A 156 19.92 -5.77 5.39
N VAL A 157 20.35 -4.51 5.33
CA VAL A 157 21.78 -4.14 5.33
C VAL A 157 22.43 -4.55 6.64
N VAL A 158 21.77 -4.26 7.76
CA VAL A 158 22.23 -4.63 9.10
C VAL A 158 22.24 -6.14 9.30
N ALA A 159 21.25 -6.85 8.78
CA ALA A 159 21.22 -8.31 8.81
C ALA A 159 22.35 -8.93 7.97
N GLN A 160 22.74 -8.32 6.85
CA GLN A 160 23.87 -8.77 6.04
C GLN A 160 25.22 -8.57 6.76
N ILE A 161 25.38 -7.47 7.49
CA ILE A 161 26.57 -7.17 8.28
C ILE A 161 26.64 -8.08 9.52
N THR A 162 25.58 -8.11 10.32
CA THR A 162 25.58 -8.73 11.65
C THR A 162 25.18 -10.20 11.66
N ARG A 163 24.58 -10.69 10.56
CA ARG A 163 23.94 -12.02 10.43
C ARG A 163 22.75 -12.25 11.37
N ILE A 164 22.24 -11.19 11.99
CA ILE A 164 21.10 -11.23 12.91
C ILE A 164 19.98 -10.39 12.32
N ARG A 165 18.79 -10.99 12.19
CA ARG A 165 17.58 -10.26 11.77
C ARG A 165 16.91 -9.61 12.98
N VAL A 166 16.68 -8.32 12.91
CA VAL A 166 16.01 -7.54 13.95
C VAL A 166 14.50 -7.55 13.66
N ARG A 167 13.69 -7.97 14.64
CA ARG A 167 12.22 -8.03 14.51
C ARG A 167 11.52 -6.76 14.97
N GLU A 168 12.21 -5.97 15.78
CA GLU A 168 11.69 -4.74 16.34
C GLU A 168 12.22 -3.55 15.57
N THR A 169 11.35 -2.89 14.82
CA THR A 169 11.74 -1.80 13.92
C THR A 169 10.84 -0.59 14.07
N VAL A 170 11.36 0.55 13.61
CA VAL A 170 10.73 1.85 13.57
C VAL A 170 10.77 2.34 12.11
N PRO A 171 9.64 2.81 11.57
CA PRO A 171 9.61 3.41 10.24
C PRO A 171 10.52 4.63 10.14
N ASP A 172 11.23 4.77 9.02
CA ASP A 172 12.10 5.91 8.70
C ASP A 172 11.43 7.28 8.96
N SER A 173 10.15 7.39 8.60
CA SER A 173 9.35 8.61 8.78
C SER A 173 9.30 9.13 10.22
N ILE A 174 9.52 8.30 11.24
CA ILE A 174 9.58 8.74 12.64
C ILE A 174 10.87 9.53 12.90
N ILE A 175 11.98 9.07 12.32
CA ILE A 175 13.30 9.71 12.44
C ILE A 175 13.32 10.99 11.62
N ASP A 176 12.74 10.96 10.42
CA ASP A 176 12.68 12.12 9.52
C ASP A 176 11.85 13.26 10.14
N ARG A 177 10.84 12.89 10.93
CA ARG A 177 10.01 13.84 11.70
C ARG A 177 10.61 14.30 13.02
N ALA A 178 11.73 13.74 13.47
CA ALA A 178 12.36 14.13 14.73
C ALA A 178 12.97 15.53 14.64
N ASP A 179 12.78 16.36 15.67
CA ASP A 179 13.27 17.74 15.69
C ASP A 179 14.78 17.80 16.00
N ASP A 180 15.31 16.82 16.74
CA ASP A 180 16.74 16.67 17.01
C ASP A 180 17.13 15.19 17.00
N VAL A 181 18.27 14.87 16.39
CA VAL A 181 18.85 13.52 16.39
C VAL A 181 20.30 13.63 16.85
N GLU A 182 20.53 13.24 18.10
CA GLU A 182 21.85 13.27 18.72
C GLU A 182 22.52 11.91 18.58
N ILE A 183 23.67 11.88 17.90
CA ILE A 183 24.44 10.65 17.73
C ILE A 183 25.32 10.38 18.96
N ILE A 184 25.10 9.22 19.58
CA ILE A 184 25.92 8.72 20.68
C ILE A 184 27.01 7.83 20.09
N ASP A 185 28.13 8.47 19.76
CA ASP A 185 29.25 7.83 19.10
C ASP A 185 30.31 7.34 20.10
N ILE A 186 30.72 6.10 19.94
CA ILE A 186 31.82 5.47 20.69
C ILE A 186 32.63 4.65 19.70
N THR A 187 33.95 4.62 19.86
CA THR A 187 34.78 3.81 18.97
C THR A 187 34.45 2.32 19.16
N PRO A 188 34.54 1.49 18.08
CA PRO A 188 34.34 0.05 18.20
C PRO A 188 35.18 -0.60 19.30
N ASP A 189 36.43 -0.13 19.47
CA ASP A 189 37.35 -0.66 20.48
C ASP A 189 36.92 -0.31 21.91
N ASP A 190 36.44 0.91 22.14
CA ASP A 190 35.92 1.32 23.44
C ASP A 190 34.60 0.60 23.77
N LEU A 191 33.74 0.35 22.78
CA LEU A 191 32.52 -0.42 22.99
C LEU A 191 32.83 -1.89 23.34
N ILE A 192 33.78 -2.51 22.65
CA ILE A 192 34.27 -3.86 22.96
C ILE A 192 34.88 -3.90 24.36
N LYS A 193 35.67 -2.88 24.73
CA LYS A 193 36.23 -2.76 26.08
C LYS A 193 35.14 -2.63 27.14
N ARG A 194 34.11 -1.80 26.91
CA ARG A 194 32.95 -1.70 27.81
C ARG A 194 32.19 -3.02 27.96
N LEU A 195 32.13 -3.83 26.91
CA LEU A 195 31.56 -5.18 26.96
C LEU A 195 32.42 -6.11 27.83
N GLN A 196 33.75 -6.08 27.66
CA GLN A 196 34.71 -6.87 28.46
C GLN A 196 34.69 -6.48 29.94
N ASP A 197 34.55 -5.18 30.22
CA ASP A 197 34.44 -4.63 31.58
C ASP A 197 33.07 -4.90 32.24
N GLY A 198 32.15 -5.61 31.55
CA GLY A 198 30.82 -5.95 32.06
C GLY A 198 29.84 -4.77 32.14
N LYS A 199 30.17 -3.63 31.50
CA LYS A 199 29.33 -2.42 31.47
C LYS A 199 28.17 -2.51 30.46
N VAL A 200 28.17 -3.53 29.61
CA VAL A 200 27.10 -3.83 28.65
C VAL A 200 26.44 -5.16 29.04
N TYR A 201 25.12 -5.13 29.23
CA TYR A 201 24.35 -6.30 29.63
C TYR A 201 24.24 -7.31 28.49
N LEU A 202 24.41 -8.60 28.81
CA LEU A 202 24.25 -9.73 27.90
C LEU A 202 23.29 -10.76 28.52
N PRO A 203 22.14 -11.07 27.89
CA PRO A 203 21.32 -12.20 28.31
C PRO A 203 22.15 -13.50 28.26
N ARG A 204 22.13 -14.31 29.34
CA ARG A 204 22.94 -15.55 29.44
C ARG A 204 22.67 -16.54 28.30
N THR A 205 21.50 -16.46 27.67
CA THR A 205 21.01 -17.29 26.56
C THR A 205 21.64 -16.99 25.19
N ALA A 206 22.37 -15.88 25.02
CA ALA A 206 22.77 -15.39 23.68
C ALA A 206 24.28 -15.16 23.47
N ARG A 207 25.15 -15.68 24.36
CA ARG A 207 26.61 -15.39 24.35
C ARG A 207 27.31 -15.64 23.00
N ARG A 208 27.01 -16.77 22.31
CA ARG A 208 27.62 -17.14 21.02
C ARG A 208 27.14 -16.32 19.81
N ALA A 209 25.87 -15.88 19.80
CA ALA A 209 25.34 -15.05 18.71
C ALA A 209 25.89 -13.62 18.79
N ILE A 210 26.19 -13.17 20.00
CA ILE A 210 26.60 -11.81 20.29
C ILE A 210 28.10 -11.58 20.02
N GLU A 211 28.96 -12.61 20.13
CA GLU A 211 30.39 -12.52 19.75
C GLU A 211 30.60 -12.08 18.30
N ASN A 212 29.75 -12.52 17.37
CA ASN A 212 29.81 -12.09 15.98
C ASN A 212 29.26 -10.67 15.76
N TYR A 213 28.25 -10.29 16.55
CA TYR A 213 27.65 -8.95 16.47
C TYR A 213 28.65 -7.87 16.92
N PHE A 214 29.33 -8.06 18.06
CA PHE A 214 30.34 -7.13 18.60
C PHE A 214 31.74 -7.37 18.02
N SER A 215 31.84 -7.64 16.72
CA SER A 215 33.12 -7.67 16.01
C SER A 215 33.50 -6.26 15.55
N ARG A 216 34.80 -5.96 15.52
CA ARG A 216 35.32 -4.63 15.11
C ARG A 216 34.79 -4.22 13.72
N GLY A 217 34.74 -5.15 12.77
CA GLY A 217 34.21 -4.91 11.42
C GLY A 217 32.73 -4.53 11.41
N ASN A 218 31.90 -5.30 12.12
CA ASN A 218 30.46 -5.05 12.17
C ASN A 218 30.14 -3.72 12.87
N LEU A 219 30.79 -3.44 13.99
CA LEU A 219 30.61 -2.18 14.71
C LEU A 219 31.06 -0.97 13.90
N THR A 220 32.13 -1.10 13.10
CA THR A 220 32.59 -0.03 12.20
C THR A 220 31.53 0.27 11.13
N ALA A 221 30.95 -0.78 10.53
CA ALA A 221 29.91 -0.61 9.51
C ALA A 221 28.61 -0.03 10.11
N LEU A 222 28.18 -0.49 11.29
CA LEU A 222 27.02 0.07 11.99
C LEU A 222 27.24 1.54 12.39
N ARG A 223 28.47 1.90 12.80
CA ARG A 223 28.86 3.29 13.09
C ARG A 223 28.79 4.17 11.85
N GLU A 224 29.28 3.68 10.70
CA GLU A 224 29.16 4.39 9.43
C GLU A 224 27.69 4.63 9.04
N LEU A 225 26.83 3.61 9.18
CA LEU A 225 25.40 3.75 8.91
C LEU A 225 24.73 4.79 9.81
N ALA A 226 25.06 4.78 11.12
CA ALA A 226 24.53 5.76 12.07
C ALA A 226 24.96 7.20 11.74
N LEU A 227 26.24 7.40 11.44
CA LEU A 227 26.79 8.70 11.05
C LEU A 227 26.16 9.20 9.74
N ARG A 228 26.03 8.33 8.74
CA ARG A 228 25.43 8.67 7.45
C ARG A 228 23.96 9.05 7.60
N ARG A 229 23.18 8.33 8.40
CA ARG A 229 21.77 8.65 8.63
C ARG A 229 21.59 9.98 9.36
N THR A 230 22.47 10.25 10.33
CA THR A 230 22.47 11.53 11.05
C THR A 230 22.83 12.68 10.11
N ALA A 231 23.82 12.51 9.23
CA ALA A 231 24.19 13.51 8.23
C ALA A 231 23.03 13.81 7.26
N GLN A 232 22.35 12.79 6.75
CA GLN A 232 21.17 12.96 5.90
C GLN A 232 20.07 13.78 6.59
N ARG A 233 19.81 13.52 7.87
CA ARG A 233 18.83 14.28 8.65
C ARG A 233 19.23 15.75 8.78
N VAL A 234 20.51 16.02 9.08
CA VAL A 234 21.04 17.39 9.19
C VAL A 234 20.90 18.13 7.85
N ASP A 235 21.18 17.48 6.73
CA ASP A 235 21.03 18.06 5.40
C ASP A 235 19.56 18.45 5.10
N GLU A 236 18.60 17.60 5.44
CA GLU A 236 17.17 17.90 5.29
C GLU A 236 16.71 19.04 6.19
N GLN A 237 17.21 19.12 7.43
CA GLN A 237 16.91 20.23 8.34
C GLN A 237 17.43 21.56 7.79
N LEU A 238 18.66 21.56 7.24
CA LEU A 238 19.24 22.73 6.60
C LEU A 238 18.42 23.18 5.39
N LEU A 239 18.03 22.25 4.51
CA LEU A 239 17.18 22.56 3.35
C LEU A 239 15.85 23.20 3.76
N ASN A 240 15.14 22.62 4.73
CA ASN A 240 13.89 23.16 5.26
C ASN A 240 14.08 24.53 5.93
N HIS A 241 15.17 24.71 6.67
CA HIS A 241 15.50 26.00 7.27
C HIS A 241 15.73 27.08 6.20
N MET A 242 16.50 26.77 5.17
CA MET A 242 16.76 27.69 4.05
C MET A 242 15.49 28.07 3.30
N GLN A 243 14.63 27.09 3.00
CA GLN A 243 13.37 27.32 2.30
C GLN A 243 12.35 28.12 3.13
N SER A 244 12.32 27.94 4.45
CA SER A 244 11.43 28.69 5.34
C SER A 244 11.92 30.11 5.65
N HIS A 245 13.24 30.33 5.65
CA HIS A 245 13.85 31.63 5.92
C HIS A 245 14.26 32.39 4.65
N ALA A 246 13.95 31.85 3.47
CA ALA A 246 14.28 32.43 2.17
C ALA A 246 15.79 32.73 2.01
N ILE A 247 16.64 31.91 2.61
CA ILE A 247 18.10 32.03 2.50
C ILE A 247 18.50 31.66 1.06
N SER A 248 19.17 32.58 0.36
CA SER A 248 19.56 32.40 -1.04
C SER A 248 20.94 31.75 -1.17
N GLY A 249 21.06 30.85 -2.15
CA GLY A 249 22.32 30.21 -2.55
C GLY A 249 22.49 28.79 -1.98
N PRO A 250 23.37 27.95 -2.57
CA PRO A 250 23.62 26.61 -2.07
C PRO A 250 24.45 26.66 -0.77
N TRP A 251 24.00 25.97 0.28
CA TRP A 251 24.81 25.77 1.49
C TRP A 251 25.79 24.61 1.30
N ALA A 252 27.09 24.87 1.44
CA ALA A 252 28.17 23.94 1.11
C ALA A 252 28.36 22.76 2.11
N ALA A 253 27.29 22.28 2.75
CA ALA A 253 27.36 21.14 3.69
C ALA A 253 27.47 19.78 2.98
N GLY A 254 27.10 19.70 1.70
CA GLY A 254 27.23 18.48 0.89
C GLY A 254 27.18 18.77 -0.62
N ASP A 255 27.91 18.00 -1.41
CA ASP A 255 27.96 18.18 -2.85
C ASP A 255 26.72 17.61 -3.55
N ARG A 256 26.22 18.31 -4.57
CA ARG A 256 25.11 17.86 -5.42
C ARG A 256 25.36 18.23 -6.88
N VAL A 257 25.15 17.28 -7.78
CA VAL A 257 25.52 17.44 -9.19
C VAL A 257 24.28 17.54 -10.08
N LEU A 258 24.14 18.65 -10.80
CA LEU A 258 23.10 18.86 -11.81
C LEU A 258 23.72 18.72 -13.20
N VAL A 259 23.16 17.88 -14.08
CA VAL A 259 23.54 17.83 -15.50
C VAL A 259 22.40 18.32 -16.37
N CYS A 260 22.65 19.37 -17.16
CA CYS A 260 21.65 19.91 -18.07
C CYS A 260 21.76 19.22 -19.42
N LEU A 261 20.66 18.61 -19.87
CA LEU A 261 20.58 17.84 -21.11
C LEU A 261 19.83 18.62 -22.19
N ASP A 262 20.48 18.74 -23.34
CA ASP A 262 19.91 19.28 -24.57
C ASP A 262 19.64 18.17 -25.60
N HIS A 263 19.10 18.57 -26.75
CA HIS A 263 18.85 17.71 -27.91
C HIS A 263 20.12 17.45 -28.74
N GLY A 264 21.30 17.82 -28.23
CA GLY A 264 22.57 17.65 -28.90
C GLY A 264 23.03 16.19 -28.91
N SER A 265 23.90 15.85 -29.86
CA SER A 265 24.44 14.49 -30.02
C SER A 265 25.35 14.04 -28.86
N ASN A 266 25.70 14.93 -27.92
CA ASN A 266 26.63 14.64 -26.81
C ASN A 266 25.93 14.31 -25.47
N GLY A 267 24.59 14.17 -25.48
CA GLY A 267 23.81 13.84 -24.28
C GLY A 267 24.37 12.67 -23.46
N PRO A 268 24.63 11.49 -24.07
CA PRO A 268 25.15 10.33 -23.33
C PRO A 268 26.53 10.57 -22.69
N GLY A 269 27.38 11.36 -23.35
CA GLY A 269 28.70 11.73 -22.82
C GLY A 269 28.60 12.59 -21.56
N LEU A 270 27.67 13.55 -21.54
CA LEU A 270 27.38 14.40 -20.38
C LEU A 270 26.89 13.57 -19.20
N VAL A 271 25.95 12.66 -19.44
CA VAL A 271 25.38 11.78 -18.41
C VAL A 271 26.48 10.91 -17.77
N ARG A 272 27.33 10.26 -18.58
CA ARG A 272 28.43 9.44 -18.05
C ARG A 272 29.45 10.26 -17.26
N TYR A 273 29.72 11.50 -17.68
CA TYR A 273 30.60 12.37 -16.91
C TYR A 273 29.96 12.81 -15.59
N ALA A 274 28.67 13.18 -15.60
CA ALA A 274 27.93 13.54 -14.40
C ALA A 274 27.94 12.40 -13.38
N ARG A 275 27.68 11.17 -13.82
CA ARG A 275 27.79 9.97 -12.99
C ARG A 275 29.19 9.81 -12.35
N ARG A 276 30.27 9.99 -13.14
CA ARG A 276 31.65 9.88 -12.60
C ARG A 276 31.98 10.97 -11.58
N GLN A 277 31.45 12.18 -11.78
CA GLN A 277 31.66 13.27 -10.83
C GLN A 277 30.84 13.05 -9.56
N ALA A 278 29.59 12.63 -9.68
CA ALA A 278 28.75 12.24 -8.56
C ALA A 278 29.42 11.16 -7.70
N ASP A 279 29.99 10.13 -8.33
CA ASP A 279 30.74 9.07 -7.63
C ASP A 279 31.97 9.57 -6.89
N ARG A 280 32.73 10.48 -7.51
CA ARG A 280 33.93 11.06 -6.90
C ARG A 280 33.59 11.91 -5.68
N LEU A 281 32.52 12.69 -5.78
CA LEU A 281 32.04 13.58 -4.72
C LEU A 281 31.17 12.84 -3.70
N ARG A 282 30.83 11.57 -3.96
CA ARG A 282 29.82 10.80 -3.19
C ARG A 282 28.50 11.56 -3.06
N ALA A 283 28.12 12.25 -4.13
CA ALA A 283 27.02 13.19 -4.21
C ALA A 283 25.82 12.59 -4.96
N PRO A 284 24.58 12.91 -4.59
CA PRO A 284 23.42 12.65 -5.45
C PRO A 284 23.49 13.53 -6.70
N TRP A 285 22.88 13.06 -7.79
CA TRP A 285 22.90 13.78 -9.05
C TRP A 285 21.59 13.69 -9.83
N THR A 286 21.30 14.75 -10.57
CA THR A 286 20.04 14.93 -11.30
C THR A 286 20.32 15.38 -12.72
N ALA A 287 19.62 14.78 -13.68
CA ALA A 287 19.59 15.14 -15.08
C ALA A 287 18.38 16.03 -15.37
N LEU A 288 18.62 17.29 -15.73
CA LEU A 288 17.60 18.29 -15.99
C LEU A 288 17.46 18.55 -17.49
N HIS A 289 16.24 18.42 -18.00
CA HIS A 289 15.85 18.89 -19.33
C HIS A 289 14.92 20.10 -19.22
N LEU A 290 15.16 21.13 -20.04
CA LEU A 290 14.28 22.30 -20.12
C LEU A 290 13.44 22.26 -21.40
N ASP A 291 12.12 22.17 -21.24
CA ASP A 291 11.14 22.18 -22.33
C ASP A 291 10.84 23.64 -22.72
N THR A 292 11.26 24.00 -23.94
CA THR A 292 11.09 25.34 -24.54
C THR A 292 10.06 25.30 -25.69
N PRO A 293 9.51 26.44 -26.13
CA PRO A 293 8.66 26.48 -27.32
C PRO A 293 9.32 25.92 -28.60
N ARG A 294 10.67 25.86 -28.64
CA ARG A 294 11.43 25.24 -29.74
C ARG A 294 11.53 23.71 -29.60
N SER A 295 11.53 23.13 -28.40
CA SER A 295 11.55 21.67 -28.24
C SER A 295 10.28 21.01 -28.78
N GLN A 296 9.17 21.75 -28.88
CA GLN A 296 7.96 21.29 -29.54
C GLN A 296 8.13 21.07 -31.07
N GLN A 297 9.11 21.74 -31.70
CA GLN A 297 9.42 21.64 -33.13
C GLN A 297 10.52 20.63 -33.47
N LEU A 298 11.10 19.95 -32.48
CA LEU A 298 12.14 18.93 -32.69
C LEU A 298 11.62 17.80 -33.57
N SER A 299 12.48 17.27 -34.45
CA SER A 299 12.16 16.06 -35.21
C SER A 299 11.96 14.87 -34.28
N GLU A 300 11.22 13.85 -34.73
CA GLU A 300 11.02 12.63 -33.93
C GLU A 300 12.36 12.00 -33.51
N THR A 301 13.34 11.98 -34.42
CA THR A 301 14.71 11.50 -34.14
C THR A 301 15.45 12.28 -33.05
N GLU A 302 15.22 13.59 -32.93
CA GLU A 302 15.82 14.42 -31.89
C GLU A 302 15.14 14.19 -30.53
N LYS A 303 13.82 14.00 -30.53
CA LYS A 303 13.05 13.64 -29.33
C LYS A 303 13.43 12.25 -28.81
N ASP A 304 13.62 11.28 -29.70
CA ASP A 304 14.04 9.93 -29.36
C ASP A 304 15.43 9.90 -28.71
N ARG A 305 16.39 10.68 -29.25
CA ARG A 305 17.74 10.80 -28.67
C ARG A 305 17.74 11.40 -27.27
N LEU A 306 16.95 12.46 -27.06
CA LEU A 306 16.81 13.09 -25.76
C LEU A 306 16.17 12.11 -24.75
N ALA A 307 15.08 11.44 -25.14
CA ALA A 307 14.44 10.42 -24.31
C ALA A 307 15.39 9.27 -23.95
N GLY A 308 16.17 8.78 -24.92
CA GLY A 308 17.21 7.76 -24.69
C GLY A 308 18.30 8.23 -23.72
N THR A 309 18.69 9.51 -23.79
CA THR A 309 19.66 10.11 -22.86
C THR A 309 19.10 10.24 -21.44
N MET A 310 17.84 10.64 -21.30
CA MET A 310 17.15 10.70 -20.00
C MET A 310 17.04 9.30 -19.38
N ARG A 311 16.65 8.29 -20.16
CA ARG A 311 16.63 6.88 -19.69
C ARG A 311 18.01 6.39 -19.24
N LEU A 312 19.07 6.74 -19.98
CA LEU A 312 20.43 6.42 -19.59
C LEU A 312 20.80 7.04 -18.23
N ALA A 313 20.37 8.28 -17.96
CA ALA A 313 20.60 8.91 -16.67
C ALA A 313 19.92 8.16 -15.52
N GLN A 314 18.66 7.76 -15.72
CA GLN A 314 17.90 6.96 -14.77
C GLN A 314 18.52 5.58 -14.52
N GLN A 315 18.97 4.90 -15.58
CA GLN A 315 19.67 3.60 -15.49
C GLN A 315 20.98 3.69 -14.69
N LEU A 316 21.66 4.84 -14.71
CA LEU A 316 22.88 5.10 -13.95
C LEU A 316 22.61 5.64 -12.53
N GLY A 317 21.36 5.58 -12.07
CA GLY A 317 20.95 5.99 -10.73
C GLY A 317 20.88 7.50 -10.53
N GLY A 318 20.74 8.28 -11.61
CA GLY A 318 20.46 9.71 -11.55
C GLY A 318 18.96 9.98 -11.60
N GLU A 319 18.50 10.99 -10.85
CA GLU A 319 17.13 11.48 -10.97
C GLU A 319 16.95 12.24 -12.30
N THR A 320 15.78 12.19 -12.91
CA THR A 320 15.52 12.90 -14.18
C THR A 320 14.36 13.87 -14.02
N VAL A 321 14.57 15.14 -14.35
CA VAL A 321 13.58 16.21 -14.19
C VAL A 321 13.41 16.96 -15.51
N THR A 322 12.16 17.27 -15.87
CA THR A 322 11.85 18.11 -17.04
C THR A 322 11.04 19.32 -16.61
N LEU A 323 11.53 20.53 -16.89
CA LEU A 323 10.87 21.78 -16.50
C LEU A 323 10.54 22.63 -17.72
N PRO A 324 9.36 23.28 -17.78
CA PRO A 324 9.06 24.25 -18.82
C PRO A 324 9.88 25.54 -18.58
N ALA A 325 10.58 26.03 -19.61
CA ALA A 325 11.39 27.23 -19.50
C ALA A 325 11.22 28.16 -20.71
N LEU A 326 11.09 29.47 -20.43
CA LEU A 326 11.19 30.54 -21.43
C LEU A 326 12.62 31.09 -21.51
N ASP A 327 13.31 31.15 -20.37
CA ASP A 327 14.72 31.51 -20.22
C ASP A 327 15.49 30.36 -19.59
N LEU A 328 16.42 29.78 -20.35
CA LEU A 328 17.17 28.59 -19.94
C LEU A 328 18.11 28.88 -18.76
N THR A 329 18.84 30.00 -18.81
CA THR A 329 19.88 30.33 -17.82
C THR A 329 19.23 30.59 -16.47
N ARG A 330 18.18 31.42 -16.47
CA ARG A 330 17.44 31.79 -15.26
C ARG A 330 16.83 30.57 -14.58
N GLU A 331 16.21 29.68 -15.36
CA GLU A 331 15.53 28.51 -14.80
C GLU A 331 16.52 27.47 -14.26
N ILE A 332 17.66 27.25 -14.94
CA ILE A 332 18.72 26.36 -14.44
C ILE A 332 19.24 26.86 -13.09
N ILE A 333 19.54 28.16 -12.97
CA ILE A 333 20.08 28.73 -11.74
C ILE A 333 19.02 28.75 -10.63
N ALA A 334 17.77 29.10 -10.94
CA ALA A 334 16.68 29.05 -9.98
C ALA A 334 16.47 27.64 -9.42
N TYR A 335 16.44 26.63 -10.30
CA TYR A 335 16.32 25.24 -9.91
C TYR A 335 17.53 24.75 -9.12
N ALA A 336 18.74 25.14 -9.55
CA ALA A 336 19.98 24.78 -8.88
C ALA A 336 20.03 25.32 -7.44
N ASN A 337 19.68 26.60 -7.26
CA ASN A 337 19.64 27.25 -5.94
C ASN A 337 18.53 26.68 -5.04
N ALA A 338 17.33 26.44 -5.57
CA ALA A 338 16.21 25.92 -4.79
C ALA A 338 16.46 24.52 -4.21
N ASN A 339 17.36 23.75 -4.84
CA ASN A 339 17.70 22.37 -4.47
C ASN A 339 19.17 22.20 -4.01
N ASN A 340 19.86 23.30 -3.70
CA ASN A 340 21.26 23.31 -3.25
C ASN A 340 22.25 22.54 -4.14
N PHE A 341 22.15 22.68 -5.46
CA PHE A 341 23.14 22.10 -6.38
C PHE A 341 24.46 22.88 -6.33
N THR A 342 25.56 22.21 -5.99
CA THR A 342 26.91 22.81 -5.91
C THR A 342 27.68 22.69 -7.23
N HIS A 343 27.28 21.79 -8.11
CA HIS A 343 27.88 21.58 -9.42
C HIS A 343 26.84 21.55 -10.54
N ILE A 344 27.07 22.32 -11.61
CA ILE A 344 26.28 22.30 -12.84
C ILE A 344 27.15 21.78 -13.98
N ILE A 345 26.68 20.79 -14.72
CA ILE A 345 27.35 20.21 -15.87
C ILE A 345 26.55 20.53 -17.12
N ILE A 346 27.18 21.18 -18.11
CA ILE A 346 26.55 21.55 -19.37
C ILE A 346 27.41 21.17 -20.58
N GLY A 347 26.73 20.86 -21.68
CA GLY A 347 27.37 20.67 -22.98
C GLY A 347 27.76 21.98 -23.65
N ARG A 348 28.86 21.96 -24.41
CA ARG A 348 29.21 23.08 -25.28
C ARG A 348 28.26 23.16 -26.49
N PRO A 349 27.55 24.29 -26.71
CA PRO A 349 26.62 24.40 -27.83
C PRO A 349 27.35 24.40 -29.18
N ARG A 350 26.83 23.65 -30.16
CA ARG A 350 27.27 23.67 -31.56
C ARG A 350 26.61 24.84 -32.31
N LYS A 351 27.20 26.05 -32.26
CA LYS A 351 26.74 27.20 -33.06
C LYS A 351 27.68 27.49 -34.25
N SER A 352 27.10 27.88 -35.39
CA SER A 352 27.85 28.39 -36.56
C SER A 352 28.53 29.73 -36.21
N TRP A 353 29.66 30.05 -36.86
CA TRP A 353 30.50 31.17 -36.46
C TRP A 353 29.82 32.55 -36.52
N TRP A 354 28.91 32.78 -37.49
CA TRP A 354 28.09 33.99 -37.56
C TRP A 354 27.07 34.12 -36.42
N GLN A 355 26.53 32.99 -35.93
CA GLN A 355 25.57 32.97 -34.82
C GLN A 355 26.24 33.27 -33.47
N ARG A 356 27.57 33.13 -33.38
CA ARG A 356 28.35 33.50 -32.18
C ARG A 356 28.53 35.00 -32.03
N ILE A 357 28.38 35.77 -33.11
CA ILE A 357 28.55 37.23 -33.09
C ILE A 357 27.25 37.94 -32.66
N PHE A 358 26.09 37.39 -33.02
CA PHE A 358 24.78 38.01 -32.75
C PHE A 358 24.02 37.44 -31.53
N GLN A 359 24.43 36.30 -30.96
CA GLN A 359 23.77 35.71 -29.78
C GLN A 359 24.78 35.37 -28.69
N ARG A 360 24.54 35.86 -27.46
CA ARG A 360 25.24 35.40 -26.26
C ARG A 360 25.07 33.88 -26.08
N SER A 361 26.11 33.24 -25.54
CA SER A 361 26.15 31.79 -25.36
C SER A 361 25.58 31.45 -23.99
N LEU A 362 24.63 30.50 -23.93
CA LEU A 362 24.08 29.92 -22.69
C LEU A 362 25.17 29.59 -21.67
N THR A 363 26.32 29.09 -22.13
CA THR A 363 27.47 28.79 -21.27
C THR A 363 28.10 30.01 -20.62
N HIS A 364 28.15 31.16 -21.31
CA HIS A 364 28.69 32.40 -20.75
C HIS A 364 27.69 32.99 -19.77
N ASP A 365 26.41 33.05 -20.14
CA ASP A 365 25.38 33.59 -19.25
C ASP A 365 25.27 32.74 -17.96
N LEU A 366 25.42 31.41 -18.04
CA LEU A 366 25.48 30.53 -16.85
C LEU A 366 26.71 30.80 -16.00
N ILE A 367 27.90 30.97 -16.58
CA ILE A 367 29.12 31.27 -15.81
C ILE A 367 28.99 32.63 -15.11
N ASP A 368 28.43 33.63 -15.80
CA ASP A 368 28.29 34.98 -15.26
C ASP A 368 27.25 35.07 -14.12
N HIS A 369 26.25 34.19 -14.10
CA HIS A 369 25.12 34.24 -13.14
C HIS A 369 25.07 33.05 -12.16
N ALA A 370 25.95 32.04 -12.28
CA ALA A 370 25.94 30.85 -11.42
C ALA A 370 26.32 31.13 -9.95
N GLY A 371 26.88 32.30 -9.64
CA GLY A 371 27.33 32.64 -8.29
C GLY A 371 28.38 31.64 -7.79
N ASP A 372 28.12 31.02 -6.64
CA ASP A 372 29.03 30.05 -6.00
C ASP A 372 28.93 28.62 -6.58
N ILE A 373 28.07 28.40 -7.58
CA ILE A 373 27.88 27.09 -8.18
C ILE A 373 28.98 26.81 -9.21
N SER A 374 29.67 25.69 -9.06
CA SER A 374 30.73 25.28 -9.98
C SER A 374 30.16 24.78 -11.32
N VAL A 375 30.42 25.52 -12.41
CA VAL A 375 29.96 25.15 -13.76
C VAL A 375 31.04 24.37 -14.53
N HIS A 376 30.72 23.13 -14.92
CA HIS A 376 31.55 22.22 -15.70
C HIS A 376 31.06 22.18 -17.15
N VAL A 377 31.91 22.60 -18.09
CA VAL A 377 31.57 22.62 -19.53
C VAL A 377 32.29 21.49 -20.26
N ILE A 378 31.54 20.57 -20.87
CA ILE A 378 32.11 19.41 -21.57
C ILE A 378 31.95 19.59 -23.08
N SER A 379 33.06 19.41 -23.80
CA SER A 379 33.05 19.34 -25.26
C SER A 379 32.79 17.91 -25.70
N GLY A 380 31.83 17.71 -26.60
CA GLY A 380 31.54 16.38 -27.15
C GLY A 380 32.67 15.86 -28.01
N ASP A 381 32.87 14.54 -27.97
CA ASP A 381 33.90 13.87 -28.74
C ASP A 381 33.67 14.07 -30.25
N LYS A 382 34.72 14.42 -30.99
CA LYS A 382 34.60 14.82 -32.41
C LYS A 382 34.41 13.63 -33.37
N ASN A 383 34.47 12.40 -32.86
CA ASN A 383 34.77 11.22 -33.69
C ASN A 383 33.61 10.28 -34.01
N GLU A 384 32.36 10.57 -33.63
CA GLU A 384 31.23 9.75 -34.05
C GLU A 384 30.23 10.53 -34.92
N GLU A 385 29.99 9.94 -36.10
CA GLU A 385 29.01 10.25 -37.16
C GLU A 385 29.42 11.22 -38.28
N LYS A 386 29.83 10.61 -39.40
CA LYS A 386 29.58 11.13 -40.75
C LYS A 386 28.06 11.28 -40.96
N PRO A 387 27.55 12.43 -41.43
CA PRO A 387 26.14 12.53 -41.76
C PRO A 387 25.86 11.70 -43.00
N GLY A 388 25.12 10.60 -42.84
CA GLY A 388 24.40 9.98 -43.94
C GLY A 388 23.48 11.04 -44.54
N GLN A 389 23.72 11.38 -45.81
CA GLN A 389 22.81 12.19 -46.61
C GLN A 389 21.48 11.45 -46.76
N ALA A 390 20.60 11.59 -45.77
CA ALA A 390 19.19 11.38 -45.99
C ALA A 390 18.68 12.57 -46.80
N VAL A 391 18.47 12.34 -48.08
CA VAL A 391 17.73 13.22 -48.98
C VAL A 391 16.49 13.72 -48.25
N LYS A 392 16.40 15.04 -48.05
CA LYS A 392 15.18 15.69 -47.55
C LYS A 392 14.08 15.48 -48.60
N LEU A 393 13.34 14.39 -48.49
CA LEU A 393 12.01 14.30 -49.07
C LEU A 393 11.16 15.32 -48.32
N ALA A 394 10.90 16.45 -48.98
CA ALA A 394 9.94 17.42 -48.52
C ALA A 394 8.61 16.69 -48.21
N PRO A 395 8.00 16.88 -47.03
CA PRO A 395 6.73 16.24 -46.74
C PRO A 395 5.71 16.72 -47.78
N ALA A 396 4.95 15.78 -48.32
CA ALA A 396 3.91 16.02 -49.31
C ALA A 396 2.97 17.14 -48.81
N ARG A 397 3.14 18.35 -49.37
CA ARG A 397 2.23 19.48 -49.13
C ARG A 397 0.87 19.09 -49.70
N SER A 398 -0.05 18.76 -48.81
CA SER A 398 -1.38 18.27 -49.15
C SER A 398 -2.20 19.31 -49.91
N ARG A 399 -3.18 18.78 -50.66
CA ARG A 399 -4.24 19.46 -51.41
C ARG A 399 -5.04 20.49 -50.58
N GLN A 400 -4.88 20.50 -49.24
CA GLN A 400 -5.46 21.51 -48.34
C GLN A 400 -4.77 22.88 -48.44
N SER A 401 -3.49 22.95 -48.85
CA SER A 401 -2.79 24.24 -48.96
C SER A 401 -3.41 25.15 -50.02
N PHE A 402 -3.74 24.62 -51.20
CA PHE A 402 -4.31 25.41 -52.30
C PHE A 402 -5.70 25.99 -51.98
N ARG A 403 -6.56 25.21 -51.30
CA ARG A 403 -7.88 25.69 -50.85
C ARG A 403 -7.77 26.85 -49.86
N ALA A 404 -6.74 26.86 -49.01
CA ALA A 404 -6.51 27.93 -48.06
C ALA A 404 -6.13 29.25 -48.76
N TYR A 405 -5.29 29.20 -49.80
CA TYR A 405 -4.98 30.38 -50.61
C TYR A 405 -6.19 30.88 -51.41
N LEU A 406 -7.02 29.98 -51.96
CA LEU A 406 -8.26 30.37 -52.65
C LEU A 406 -9.25 31.07 -51.71
N ASN A 407 -9.41 30.57 -50.48
CA ASN A 407 -10.24 31.22 -49.47
C ASN A 407 -9.68 32.59 -49.08
N SER A 408 -8.36 32.73 -48.95
CA SER A 408 -7.72 34.04 -48.74
C SER A 408 -8.03 35.03 -49.86
N THR A 409 -7.96 34.60 -51.12
CA THR A 409 -8.33 35.44 -52.27
C THR A 409 -9.80 35.87 -52.19
N LEU A 410 -10.70 34.96 -51.79
CA LEU A 410 -12.12 35.28 -51.61
C LEU A 410 -12.35 36.31 -50.50
N PHE A 411 -11.67 36.19 -49.36
CA PHE A 411 -11.78 37.17 -48.27
C PHE A 411 -11.29 38.56 -48.68
N VAL A 412 -10.18 38.64 -49.41
CA VAL A 412 -9.69 39.92 -49.95
C VAL A 412 -10.66 40.47 -51.00
N GLY A 413 -11.21 39.63 -51.87
CA GLY A 413 -12.24 40.02 -52.84
C GLY A 413 -13.49 40.60 -52.17
N LEU A 414 -13.96 39.96 -51.10
CA LEU A 414 -15.07 40.46 -50.29
C LEU A 414 -14.74 41.81 -49.63
N ALA A 415 -13.52 41.97 -49.10
CA ALA A 415 -13.07 43.23 -48.53
C ALA A 415 -13.04 44.37 -49.55
N ILE A 416 -12.68 44.09 -50.81
CA ILE A 416 -12.76 45.10 -51.89
C ILE A 416 -14.21 45.52 -52.11
N VAL A 417 -15.15 44.57 -52.24
CA VAL A 417 -16.57 44.89 -52.47
C VAL A 417 -17.14 45.71 -51.32
N VAL A 418 -16.90 45.29 -50.07
CA VAL A 418 -17.34 46.02 -48.87
C VAL A 418 -16.66 47.38 -48.79
N GLY A 419 -15.36 47.46 -49.10
CA GLY A 419 -14.61 48.70 -49.13
C GLY A 419 -15.17 49.71 -50.12
N ILE A 420 -15.54 49.30 -51.33
CA ILE A 420 -16.14 50.18 -52.36
C ILE A 420 -17.47 50.77 -51.88
N VAL A 421 -18.30 49.96 -51.20
CA VAL A 421 -19.58 50.44 -50.64
C VAL A 421 -19.34 51.44 -49.52
N LEU A 422 -18.37 51.17 -48.64
CA LEU A 422 -18.06 52.02 -47.49
C LEU A 422 -17.29 53.30 -47.83
N ASP A 423 -16.52 53.32 -48.92
CA ASP A 423 -15.77 54.49 -49.44
C ASP A 423 -16.69 55.68 -49.74
N GLN A 424 -18.00 55.45 -49.93
CA GLN A 424 -18.99 56.51 -50.11
C GLN A 424 -19.30 57.29 -48.81
N THR A 425 -18.89 56.75 -47.65
CA THR A 425 -19.32 57.24 -46.33
C THR A 425 -18.20 57.36 -45.31
N LEU A 426 -17.09 56.63 -45.49
CA LEU A 426 -15.96 56.55 -44.55
C LEU A 426 -14.66 57.03 -45.19
N ASP A 427 -13.81 57.68 -44.40
CA ASP A 427 -12.46 58.05 -44.82
C ASP A 427 -11.59 56.82 -45.11
N VAL A 428 -10.65 56.98 -46.05
CA VAL A 428 -9.71 55.95 -46.53
C VAL A 428 -8.93 55.29 -45.38
N GLN A 429 -8.66 56.02 -44.29
CA GLN A 429 -7.99 55.48 -43.10
C GLN A 429 -8.79 54.35 -42.42
N ASN A 430 -10.11 54.43 -42.42
CA ASN A 430 -10.99 53.43 -41.81
C ASN A 430 -11.21 52.21 -42.72
N LEU A 431 -11.05 52.37 -44.04
CA LEU A 431 -11.17 51.26 -45.01
C LEU A 431 -10.07 50.21 -44.83
N ALA A 432 -8.89 50.61 -44.32
CA ALA A 432 -7.80 49.70 -44.00
C ALA A 432 -8.20 48.62 -42.97
N LEU A 433 -9.15 48.91 -42.07
CA LEU A 433 -9.66 47.95 -41.08
C LEU A 433 -10.45 46.80 -41.72
N VAL A 434 -11.17 47.06 -42.81
CA VAL A 434 -11.93 46.02 -43.56
C VAL A 434 -10.97 45.00 -44.17
N PHE A 435 -9.86 45.49 -44.74
CA PHE A 435 -8.81 44.63 -45.28
C PHE A 435 -8.08 43.85 -44.18
N LEU A 436 -7.83 44.49 -43.02
CA LEU A 436 -7.27 43.82 -41.86
C LEU A 436 -8.16 42.66 -41.38
N MET A 437 -9.48 42.83 -41.38
CA MET A 437 -10.44 41.77 -41.05
C MET A 437 -10.37 40.59 -42.02
N ALA A 438 -10.17 40.83 -43.32
CA ALA A 438 -9.97 39.76 -44.29
C ALA A 438 -8.65 38.99 -44.07
N VAL A 439 -7.57 39.71 -43.72
CA VAL A 439 -6.29 39.08 -43.36
C VAL A 439 -6.43 38.22 -42.09
N LEU A 440 -7.15 38.70 -41.08
CA LEU A 440 -7.45 37.95 -39.87
C LEU A 440 -8.28 36.69 -40.17
N ALA A 441 -9.31 36.79 -41.01
CA ALA A 441 -10.11 35.63 -41.42
C ALA A 441 -9.27 34.59 -42.17
N ALA A 442 -8.36 35.03 -43.04
CA ALA A 442 -7.38 34.18 -43.72
C ALA A 442 -6.43 33.50 -42.72
N ALA A 443 -5.94 34.22 -41.71
CA ALA A 443 -5.08 33.68 -40.66
C ALA A 443 -5.78 32.60 -39.83
N VAL A 444 -7.03 32.83 -39.45
CA VAL A 444 -7.82 31.89 -38.65
C VAL A 444 -8.10 30.58 -39.42
N ARG A 445 -8.32 30.66 -40.73
CA ARG A 445 -8.78 29.52 -41.53
C ARG A 445 -7.66 28.80 -42.27
N GLY A 446 -6.59 29.50 -42.62
CA GLY A 446 -5.49 29.01 -43.47
C GLY A 446 -4.10 29.02 -42.84
N GLY A 447 -3.92 29.66 -41.68
CA GLY A 447 -2.63 29.79 -41.02
C GLY A 447 -1.72 30.85 -41.66
N LEU A 448 -0.42 30.81 -41.31
CA LEU A 448 0.52 31.91 -41.60
C LEU A 448 0.73 32.18 -43.10
N GLY A 449 0.89 31.14 -43.93
CA GLY A 449 1.14 31.30 -45.36
C GLY A 449 0.00 32.02 -46.11
N PRO A 450 -1.24 31.52 -46.02
CA PRO A 450 -2.42 32.18 -46.60
C PRO A 450 -2.73 33.57 -46.01
N ALA A 451 -2.36 33.84 -44.76
CA ALA A 451 -2.51 35.18 -44.15
C ALA A 451 -1.50 36.18 -44.71
N LEU A 452 -0.23 35.79 -44.84
CA LEU A 452 0.81 36.61 -45.49
C LEU A 452 0.45 36.90 -46.95
N TYR A 453 -0.08 35.89 -47.65
CA TYR A 453 -0.60 36.06 -49.01
C TYR A 453 -1.79 37.03 -49.05
N ALA A 454 -2.77 36.89 -48.15
CA ALA A 454 -3.91 37.80 -48.05
C ALA A 454 -3.48 39.25 -47.71
N SER A 455 -2.46 39.41 -46.86
CA SER A 455 -1.91 40.72 -46.49
C SER A 455 -1.26 41.39 -47.70
N LEU A 456 -0.43 40.67 -48.45
CA LEU A 456 0.20 41.18 -49.66
C LEU A 456 -0.83 41.52 -50.74
N LEU A 457 -1.77 40.61 -51.01
CA LEU A 457 -2.83 40.81 -51.98
C LEU A 457 -3.75 41.97 -51.58
N GLY A 458 -4.08 42.06 -50.29
CA GLY A 458 -4.86 43.15 -49.71
C GLY A 458 -4.14 44.49 -49.77
N ALA A 459 -2.82 44.54 -49.55
CA ALA A 459 -2.03 45.76 -49.67
C ALA A 459 -2.01 46.28 -51.12
N VAL A 460 -1.82 45.38 -52.10
CA VAL A 460 -1.89 45.72 -53.53
C VAL A 460 -3.29 46.21 -53.91
N ALA A 461 -4.33 45.50 -53.47
CA ALA A 461 -5.72 45.90 -53.72
C ALA A 461 -6.07 47.23 -53.07
N PHE A 462 -5.63 47.45 -51.83
CA PHE A 462 -5.86 48.68 -51.09
C PHE A 462 -5.22 49.89 -51.79
N ASN A 463 -3.96 49.73 -52.25
CA ASN A 463 -3.28 50.75 -53.04
C ASN A 463 -4.00 51.06 -54.35
N PHE A 464 -4.40 50.02 -55.10
CA PHE A 464 -5.01 50.20 -56.41
C PHE A 464 -6.41 50.85 -56.34
N PHE A 465 -7.24 50.49 -55.36
CA PHE A 465 -8.64 50.94 -55.33
C PHE A 465 -8.91 52.18 -54.47
N PHE A 466 -8.12 52.42 -53.41
CA PHE A 466 -8.47 53.40 -52.38
C PHE A 466 -7.41 54.50 -52.11
N LEU A 467 -6.16 54.32 -52.56
CA LEU A 467 -5.14 55.38 -52.46
C LEU A 467 -5.11 56.25 -53.73
N GLU A 468 -4.89 57.55 -53.56
CA GLU A 468 -4.79 58.48 -54.69
C GLU A 468 -3.36 58.52 -55.28
N PRO A 469 -3.21 58.55 -56.62
CA PRO A 469 -4.23 58.45 -57.66
C PRO A 469 -4.80 57.03 -57.83
N ARG A 470 -6.13 56.92 -57.75
CA ARG A 470 -6.87 55.65 -57.81
C ARG A 470 -6.67 54.95 -59.16
N TYR A 471 -6.76 53.62 -59.16
CA TYR A 471 -6.59 52.72 -60.31
C TYR A 471 -5.18 52.74 -60.91
N THR A 472 -4.18 53.17 -60.14
CA THR A 472 -2.77 53.12 -60.51
C THR A 472 -1.95 52.53 -59.37
N LEU A 473 -0.84 51.86 -59.67
CA LEU A 473 0.07 51.30 -58.66
C LEU A 473 1.21 52.27 -58.31
N THR A 474 1.01 53.57 -58.48
CA THR A 474 2.05 54.59 -58.25
C THR A 474 1.84 55.27 -56.90
N VAL A 475 2.88 55.24 -56.06
CA VAL A 475 2.88 55.94 -54.78
C VAL A 475 3.46 57.33 -55.00
N SER A 476 2.59 58.32 -55.16
CA SER A 476 2.97 59.70 -55.50
C SER A 476 3.03 60.64 -54.30
N SER A 477 2.38 60.29 -53.18
CA SER A 477 2.42 61.05 -51.93
C SER A 477 3.15 60.28 -50.81
N PRO A 478 3.98 60.96 -49.98
CA PRO A 478 4.62 60.36 -48.81
C PRO A 478 3.63 59.72 -47.84
N ASP A 479 2.45 60.33 -47.67
CA ASP A 479 1.40 59.85 -46.76
C ASP A 479 0.83 58.48 -47.17
N SER A 480 0.72 58.21 -48.49
CA SER A 480 0.27 56.93 -49.02
C SER A 480 1.28 55.79 -48.76
N LEU A 481 2.58 56.10 -48.80
CA LEU A 481 3.63 55.14 -48.47
C LEU A 481 3.57 54.76 -46.97
N VAL A 482 3.39 55.77 -46.11
CA VAL A 482 3.27 55.57 -44.66
C VAL A 482 2.02 54.75 -44.31
N ALA A 483 0.87 55.05 -44.92
CA ALA A 483 -0.36 54.29 -44.71
C ALA A 483 -0.23 52.82 -45.16
N LEU A 484 0.41 52.56 -46.30
CA LEU A 484 0.63 51.20 -46.80
C LEU A 484 1.58 50.40 -45.89
N LEU A 485 2.68 51.02 -45.42
CA LEU A 485 3.62 50.40 -44.50
C LEU A 485 2.98 50.11 -43.14
N PHE A 486 2.18 51.04 -42.63
CA PHE A 486 1.48 50.87 -41.35
C PHE A 486 0.42 49.77 -41.44
N TYR A 487 -0.40 49.76 -42.50
CA TYR A 487 -1.35 48.68 -42.76
C TYR A 487 -0.65 47.31 -42.85
N PHE A 488 0.41 47.20 -43.65
CA PHE A 488 1.15 45.93 -43.81
C PHE A 488 1.79 45.48 -42.49
N GLY A 489 2.36 46.42 -41.72
CA GLY A 489 2.92 46.15 -40.40
C GLY A 489 1.88 45.66 -39.39
N VAL A 490 0.73 46.34 -39.30
CA VAL A 490 -0.39 45.94 -38.43
C VAL A 490 -0.95 44.58 -38.84
N ALA A 491 -1.13 44.34 -40.14
CA ALA A 491 -1.59 43.07 -40.68
C ALA A 491 -0.63 41.91 -40.38
N LEU A 492 0.69 42.16 -40.44
CA LEU A 492 1.71 41.16 -40.10
C LEU A 492 1.70 40.81 -38.61
N VAL A 493 1.65 41.82 -37.75
CA VAL A 493 1.57 41.65 -36.28
C VAL A 493 0.29 40.92 -35.89
N ALA A 494 -0.86 41.35 -36.43
CA ALA A 494 -2.16 40.72 -36.18
C ALA A 494 -2.20 39.26 -36.65
N SER A 495 -1.62 38.96 -37.82
CA SER A 495 -1.51 37.59 -38.34
C SER A 495 -0.63 36.71 -37.44
N ASN A 496 0.53 37.22 -37.00
CA ASN A 496 1.44 36.46 -36.14
C ASN A 496 0.83 36.20 -34.76
N LEU A 497 0.18 37.20 -34.16
CA LEU A 497 -0.49 37.08 -32.87
C LEU A 497 -1.65 36.07 -32.93
N THR A 498 -2.47 36.14 -33.98
CA THR A 498 -3.61 35.22 -34.17
C THR A 498 -3.13 33.77 -34.27
N VAL A 499 -2.06 33.52 -35.05
CA VAL A 499 -1.49 32.17 -35.19
C VAL A 499 -0.85 31.70 -33.86
N ALA A 500 -0.17 32.59 -33.14
CA ALA A 500 0.42 32.26 -31.85
C ALA A 500 -0.64 31.84 -30.82
N VAL A 501 -1.72 32.63 -30.69
CA VAL A 501 -2.85 32.34 -29.78
C VAL A 501 -3.52 31.02 -30.15
N GLN A 502 -3.72 30.73 -31.43
CA GLN A 502 -4.34 29.48 -31.86
C GLN A 502 -3.46 28.25 -31.58
N ARG A 503 -2.14 28.34 -31.80
CA ARG A 503 -1.21 27.25 -31.47
C ARG A 503 -1.19 26.98 -29.97
N GLN A 504 -1.20 28.04 -29.17
CA GLN A 504 -1.27 27.93 -27.72
C GLN A 504 -2.59 27.29 -27.26
N ALA A 505 -3.73 27.73 -27.81
CA ALA A 505 -5.04 27.17 -27.51
C ALA A 505 -5.17 25.69 -27.92
N ALA A 506 -4.60 25.29 -29.06
CA ALA A 506 -4.58 23.89 -29.50
C ALA A 506 -3.76 23.01 -28.55
N SER A 507 -2.57 23.47 -28.15
CA SER A 507 -1.71 22.74 -27.19
C SER A 507 -2.34 22.63 -25.80
N ALA A 508 -3.06 23.68 -25.35
CA ALA A 508 -3.74 23.71 -24.06
C ALA A 508 -4.93 22.75 -24.06
N ARG A 509 -5.71 22.70 -25.14
CA ARG A 509 -6.82 21.75 -25.29
C ARG A 509 -6.36 20.29 -25.33
N SER A 510 -5.25 20.01 -26.01
CA SER A 510 -4.70 18.65 -26.04
C SER A 510 -4.28 18.19 -24.64
N ARG A 511 -3.57 19.06 -23.90
CA ARG A 511 -3.16 18.79 -22.52
C ARG A 511 -4.35 18.58 -21.59
N ALA A 512 -5.35 19.45 -21.66
CA ALA A 512 -6.56 19.35 -20.83
C ALA A 512 -7.28 18.00 -21.04
N ARG A 513 -7.42 17.54 -22.30
CA ARG A 513 -8.03 16.25 -22.62
C ARG A 513 -7.23 15.07 -22.04
N THR A 514 -5.91 15.06 -22.23
CA THR A 514 -5.07 13.97 -21.69
C THR A 514 -5.15 13.90 -20.17
N THR A 515 -5.18 15.05 -19.47
CA THR A 515 -5.33 15.10 -18.02
C THR A 515 -6.71 14.62 -17.57
N GLU A 516 -7.78 15.00 -18.28
CA GLU A 516 -9.15 14.55 -18.01
C GLU A 516 -9.29 13.02 -18.18
N ASP A 517 -8.75 12.47 -19.27
CA ASP A 517 -8.78 11.03 -19.53
C ASP A 517 -8.01 10.23 -18.46
N LEU A 518 -6.84 10.72 -18.04
CA LEU A 518 -6.05 10.11 -16.95
C LEU A 518 -6.79 10.18 -15.60
N TYR A 519 -7.45 11.30 -15.30
CA TYR A 519 -8.24 11.45 -14.08
C TYR A 519 -9.44 10.50 -14.06
N LEU A 520 -10.19 10.40 -15.16
CA LEU A 520 -11.31 9.47 -15.29
C LEU A 520 -10.85 8.02 -15.18
N PHE A 521 -9.70 7.67 -15.75
CA PHE A 521 -9.11 6.35 -15.62
C PHE A 521 -8.76 6.02 -14.16
N SER A 522 -8.02 6.90 -13.47
CA SER A 522 -7.67 6.74 -12.06
C SER A 522 -8.92 6.59 -11.17
N LYS A 523 -9.95 7.44 -11.40
CA LYS A 523 -11.23 7.35 -10.70
C LYS A 523 -11.95 6.02 -10.94
N LYS A 524 -11.91 5.49 -12.17
CA LYS A 524 -12.51 4.19 -12.53
C LYS A 524 -11.82 3.04 -11.81
N LEU A 525 -10.48 3.03 -11.79
CA LEU A 525 -9.69 2.04 -11.05
C LEU A 525 -9.92 2.12 -9.54
N ALA A 526 -10.16 3.33 -9.01
CA ALA A 526 -10.42 3.50 -7.58
C ALA A 526 -11.73 2.83 -7.13
N GLY A 527 -12.77 2.81 -7.98
CA GLY A 527 -14.10 2.29 -7.67
C GLY A 527 -14.35 0.81 -8.02
N THR A 528 -13.43 0.14 -8.72
CA THR A 528 -13.53 -1.29 -9.05
C THR A 528 -13.06 -2.18 -7.90
N GLY A 529 -13.85 -3.20 -7.56
CA GLY A 529 -13.60 -4.10 -6.43
C GLY A 529 -12.88 -5.41 -6.77
N THR A 530 -12.81 -5.80 -8.05
CA THR A 530 -12.20 -7.07 -8.48
C THR A 530 -10.96 -6.85 -9.36
N LEU A 531 -10.04 -7.81 -9.32
CA LEU A 531 -8.82 -7.77 -10.13
C LEU A 531 -9.17 -7.79 -11.64
N ASP A 532 -10.13 -8.61 -12.04
CA ASP A 532 -10.54 -8.76 -13.43
C ASP A 532 -11.12 -7.45 -14.00
N ASP A 533 -11.92 -6.72 -13.20
CA ASP A 533 -12.46 -5.41 -13.60
C ASP A 533 -11.35 -4.37 -13.81
N VAL A 534 -10.35 -4.36 -12.94
CA VAL A 534 -9.17 -3.47 -13.04
C VAL A 534 -8.37 -3.79 -14.29
N LEU A 535 -8.08 -5.07 -14.53
CA LEU A 535 -7.29 -5.49 -15.69
C LEU A 535 -8.04 -5.19 -17.00
N TRP A 536 -9.33 -5.48 -17.06
CA TRP A 536 -10.12 -5.14 -18.25
C TRP A 536 -10.17 -3.62 -18.50
N ALA A 537 -10.40 -2.82 -17.46
CA ALA A 537 -10.41 -1.36 -17.58
C ALA A 537 -9.05 -0.81 -18.01
N ALA A 538 -7.95 -1.35 -17.48
CA ALA A 538 -6.59 -0.98 -17.86
C ALA A 538 -6.28 -1.34 -19.31
N ALA A 539 -6.55 -2.57 -19.74
CA ALA A 539 -6.33 -3.01 -21.12
C ALA A 539 -7.12 -2.15 -22.12
N TYR A 540 -8.41 -1.91 -21.84
CA TYR A 540 -9.27 -1.07 -22.67
C TYR A 540 -8.77 0.37 -22.78
N GLN A 541 -8.42 1.00 -21.66
CA GLN A 541 -7.99 2.40 -21.64
C GLN A 541 -6.63 2.57 -22.32
N MET A 542 -5.67 1.69 -22.03
CA MET A 542 -4.35 1.70 -22.67
C MET A 542 -4.48 1.54 -24.19
N ALA A 543 -5.27 0.58 -24.65
CA ALA A 543 -5.48 0.36 -26.07
C ALA A 543 -6.15 1.56 -26.75
N SER A 544 -7.15 2.17 -26.10
CA SER A 544 -7.89 3.32 -26.64
C SER A 544 -7.03 4.58 -26.74
N MET A 545 -6.25 4.89 -25.70
CA MET A 545 -5.42 6.09 -25.66
C MET A 545 -4.16 5.97 -26.53
N LEU A 546 -3.53 4.79 -26.55
CA LEU A 546 -2.31 4.55 -27.32
C LEU A 546 -2.58 4.16 -28.77
N LYS A 547 -3.81 3.72 -29.08
CA LYS A 547 -4.24 3.19 -30.39
C LYS A 547 -3.42 1.97 -30.83
N VAL A 548 -3.15 1.08 -29.88
CA VAL A 548 -2.44 -0.19 -30.07
C VAL A 548 -3.25 -1.33 -29.48
N ARG A 549 -2.92 -2.58 -29.82
CA ARG A 549 -3.47 -3.76 -29.17
C ARG A 549 -2.73 -3.99 -27.85
N VAL A 550 -3.46 -4.28 -26.80
CA VAL A 550 -2.91 -4.46 -25.44
C VAL A 550 -3.34 -5.81 -24.89
N VAL A 551 -2.42 -6.53 -24.28
CA VAL A 551 -2.69 -7.71 -23.45
C VAL A 551 -2.09 -7.51 -22.06
N LEU A 552 -2.79 -7.93 -21.02
CA LEU A 552 -2.32 -7.93 -19.65
C LEU A 552 -2.20 -9.36 -19.16
N LEU A 553 -1.04 -9.64 -18.58
CA LEU A 553 -0.68 -10.94 -18.06
C LEU A 553 -0.31 -10.84 -16.59
N MET A 554 -0.75 -11.82 -15.81
CA MET A 554 -0.56 -11.87 -14.36
C MET A 554 0.13 -13.18 -13.96
N PRO A 555 0.95 -13.15 -12.89
CA PRO A 555 1.55 -14.37 -12.35
C PRO A 555 0.49 -15.27 -11.70
N GLU A 556 0.47 -16.55 -12.07
CA GLU A 556 -0.42 -17.58 -11.55
C GLU A 556 0.35 -18.90 -11.43
N ASN A 557 0.46 -19.46 -10.22
CA ASN A 557 1.15 -20.73 -9.94
C ASN A 557 2.58 -20.86 -10.51
N GLY A 558 3.33 -19.74 -10.56
CA GLY A 558 4.71 -19.72 -11.07
C GLY A 558 4.85 -19.57 -12.58
N ALA A 559 3.74 -19.44 -13.32
CA ALA A 559 3.70 -19.09 -14.74
C ALA A 559 2.97 -17.76 -14.95
N ILE A 560 3.12 -17.16 -16.14
CA ILE A 560 2.34 -15.97 -16.51
C ILE A 560 1.18 -16.38 -17.40
N ALA A 561 -0.02 -15.93 -17.04
CA ALA A 561 -1.25 -16.18 -17.79
C ALA A 561 -1.88 -14.86 -18.26
N VAL A 562 -2.48 -14.88 -19.45
CA VAL A 562 -3.30 -13.77 -19.96
C VAL A 562 -4.56 -13.65 -19.09
N LYS A 563 -4.84 -12.44 -18.61
CA LYS A 563 -6.05 -12.14 -17.82
C LYS A 563 -6.96 -11.13 -18.51
N ALA A 564 -6.43 -10.23 -19.31
CA ALA A 564 -7.23 -9.28 -20.08
C ALA A 564 -6.54 -8.88 -21.38
N GLY A 565 -7.31 -8.47 -22.39
CA GLY A 565 -6.78 -7.93 -23.63
C GLY A 565 -7.79 -7.06 -24.36
N TYR A 566 -7.30 -6.08 -25.12
CA TYR A 566 -8.12 -5.25 -25.99
C TYR A 566 -7.41 -4.93 -27.32
N PRO A 567 -8.04 -5.23 -28.49
CA PRO A 567 -9.24 -6.05 -28.66
C PRO A 567 -9.11 -7.44 -27.98
N PRO A 568 -10.21 -8.12 -27.62
CA PRO A 568 -10.13 -9.41 -26.94
C PRO A 568 -9.26 -10.39 -27.74
N ASP A 569 -8.10 -10.74 -27.20
CA ASP A 569 -7.10 -11.60 -27.83
C ASP A 569 -6.37 -12.39 -26.75
N ASP A 570 -6.72 -13.65 -26.64
CA ASP A 570 -6.18 -14.59 -25.64
C ASP A 570 -5.05 -15.45 -26.24
N THR A 571 -4.63 -15.17 -27.47
CA THR A 571 -3.63 -15.99 -28.17
C THR A 571 -2.22 -15.43 -27.99
N LEU A 572 -1.32 -16.29 -27.52
CA LEU A 572 0.12 -16.03 -27.45
C LEU A 572 0.85 -17.20 -28.10
N VAL A 573 1.91 -16.89 -28.85
CA VAL A 573 2.85 -17.89 -29.40
C VAL A 573 3.93 -18.18 -28.36
N ASP A 574 4.62 -19.32 -28.44
CA ASP A 574 5.68 -19.69 -27.48
C ASP A 574 6.75 -18.60 -27.27
N ALA A 575 7.12 -17.89 -28.34
CA ALA A 575 8.05 -16.75 -28.27
C ALA A 575 7.50 -15.57 -27.46
N ASP A 576 6.19 -15.34 -27.53
CA ASP A 576 5.48 -14.29 -26.79
C ASP A 576 5.37 -14.66 -25.30
N ILE A 577 5.11 -15.93 -24.98
CA ILE A 577 5.10 -16.44 -23.60
C ILE A 577 6.49 -16.30 -22.98
N ALA A 578 7.54 -16.72 -23.70
CA ALA A 578 8.92 -16.62 -23.22
C ALA A 578 9.35 -15.15 -22.98
N ALA A 579 8.96 -14.23 -23.87
CA ALA A 579 9.25 -12.81 -23.69
C ALA A 579 8.49 -12.20 -22.50
N ALA A 580 7.21 -12.56 -22.31
CA ALA A 580 6.43 -12.11 -21.15
C ALA A 580 7.02 -12.66 -19.83
N GLN A 581 7.34 -13.95 -19.79
CA GLN A 581 7.97 -14.62 -18.64
C GLN A 581 9.30 -13.95 -18.27
N TRP A 582 10.15 -13.67 -19.26
CA TRP A 582 11.41 -12.98 -19.03
C TRP A 582 11.19 -11.57 -18.48
N ALA A 583 10.23 -10.82 -19.05
CA ALA A 583 9.95 -9.44 -18.66
C ALA A 583 9.51 -9.32 -17.19
N TRP A 584 8.73 -10.30 -16.72
CA TRP A 584 8.34 -10.47 -15.32
C TRP A 584 9.53 -10.79 -14.42
N GLU A 585 10.25 -11.88 -14.70
CA GLU A 585 11.32 -12.39 -13.83
C GLU A 585 12.48 -11.39 -13.68
N HIS A 586 12.79 -10.64 -14.74
CA HIS A 586 13.92 -9.73 -14.78
C HIS A 586 13.52 -8.26 -14.61
N ASN A 587 12.22 -7.99 -14.45
CA ASN A 587 11.64 -6.65 -14.36
C ASN A 587 12.24 -5.70 -15.41
N LYS A 588 12.18 -6.09 -16.68
CA LYS A 588 12.77 -5.37 -17.84
C LYS A 588 11.93 -5.60 -19.09
N ALA A 589 12.02 -4.70 -20.06
CA ALA A 589 11.32 -4.86 -21.34
C ALA A 589 11.87 -6.07 -22.11
N ALA A 590 11.02 -6.77 -22.85
CA ALA A 590 11.40 -7.87 -23.75
C ALA A 590 10.49 -7.91 -24.99
N GLY A 591 10.93 -8.58 -26.04
CA GLY A 591 10.13 -8.75 -27.26
C GLY A 591 10.41 -7.69 -28.32
N ARG A 592 9.40 -7.40 -29.14
CA ARG A 592 9.52 -6.54 -30.32
C ARG A 592 10.09 -5.15 -29.99
N GLY A 593 11.28 -4.84 -30.49
CA GLY A 593 11.93 -3.54 -30.28
C GLY A 593 12.67 -3.39 -28.94
N ALA A 594 12.76 -4.44 -28.13
CA ALA A 594 13.63 -4.51 -26.96
C ALA A 594 14.97 -5.18 -27.30
N ASP A 595 16.00 -4.98 -26.45
CA ASP A 595 17.32 -5.61 -26.61
C ASP A 595 17.30 -7.13 -26.33
N THR A 596 16.25 -7.61 -25.66
CA THR A 596 16.09 -9.00 -25.20
C THR A 596 14.90 -9.67 -25.89
N LEU A 597 15.13 -10.89 -26.40
CA LEU A 597 14.12 -11.71 -27.09
C LEU A 597 13.37 -10.97 -28.23
N PRO A 598 14.05 -10.33 -29.19
CA PRO A 598 13.41 -9.48 -30.21
C PRO A 598 12.51 -10.23 -31.21
N GLY A 599 12.53 -11.57 -31.19
CA GLY A 599 11.74 -12.42 -32.06
C GLY A 599 10.26 -12.56 -31.66
N ALA A 600 9.86 -12.04 -30.50
CA ALA A 600 8.44 -12.01 -30.10
C ALA A 600 7.66 -10.98 -30.95
N LYS A 601 6.37 -11.23 -31.17
CA LYS A 601 5.52 -10.34 -31.97
C LYS A 601 5.19 -9.05 -31.22
N ARG A 602 5.02 -9.15 -29.90
CA ARG A 602 4.62 -8.03 -29.03
C ARG A 602 5.81 -7.46 -28.25
N LEU A 603 5.71 -6.21 -27.83
CA LEU A 603 6.60 -5.60 -26.84
C LEU A 603 6.03 -5.84 -25.45
N TYR A 604 6.75 -6.55 -24.59
CA TYR A 604 6.37 -6.81 -23.20
C TYR A 604 7.08 -5.85 -22.25
N LEU A 605 6.29 -5.20 -21.40
CA LEU A 605 6.74 -4.23 -20.41
C LEU A 605 6.17 -4.64 -19.05
N PRO A 606 6.99 -4.69 -17.97
CA PRO A 606 6.48 -4.99 -16.64
C PRO A 606 5.64 -3.85 -16.10
N LEU A 607 4.52 -4.18 -15.44
CA LEU A 607 3.76 -3.26 -14.59
C LEU A 607 4.47 -3.19 -13.23
N ARG A 608 4.95 -2.00 -12.83
CA ARG A 608 5.85 -1.84 -11.68
C ARG A 608 5.20 -1.05 -10.55
N THR A 609 5.52 -1.46 -9.33
CA THR A 609 5.29 -0.69 -8.11
C THR A 609 6.59 -0.61 -7.30
N GLY A 610 6.54 0.01 -6.12
CA GLY A 610 7.71 0.05 -5.21
C GLY A 610 8.16 -1.32 -4.72
N SER A 611 7.30 -2.34 -4.79
CA SER A 611 7.59 -3.71 -4.34
C SER A 611 8.14 -4.62 -5.45
N GLY A 612 8.06 -4.21 -6.71
CA GLY A 612 8.55 -4.99 -7.85
C GLY A 612 7.60 -4.95 -9.04
N ALA A 613 7.71 -5.94 -9.92
CA ALA A 613 6.71 -6.14 -10.96
C ALA A 613 5.46 -6.79 -10.32
N VAL A 614 4.26 -6.36 -10.71
CA VAL A 614 2.98 -6.97 -10.32
C VAL A 614 2.29 -7.71 -11.46
N GLY A 615 2.67 -7.42 -12.70
CA GLY A 615 2.22 -8.10 -13.91
C GLY A 615 3.02 -7.66 -15.13
N VAL A 616 2.60 -8.06 -16.31
CA VAL A 616 3.22 -7.71 -17.59
C VAL A 616 2.17 -7.23 -18.56
N VAL A 617 2.47 -6.16 -19.30
CA VAL A 617 1.65 -5.67 -20.39
C VAL A 617 2.36 -5.91 -21.73
N GLY A 618 1.66 -6.54 -22.67
CA GLY A 618 2.11 -6.74 -24.04
C GLY A 618 1.44 -5.75 -24.99
N LEU A 619 2.22 -5.10 -25.84
CA LEU A 619 1.77 -4.10 -26.81
C LEU A 619 2.05 -4.59 -28.24
N ASP A 620 1.10 -4.42 -29.14
CA ASP A 620 1.25 -4.77 -30.55
C ASP A 620 0.50 -3.82 -31.50
N ASP A 621 1.01 -3.67 -32.73
CA ASP A 621 0.39 -2.90 -33.81
C ASP A 621 0.79 -3.44 -35.20
N ASP A 622 0.08 -2.99 -36.24
CA ASP A 622 0.35 -3.39 -37.63
C ASP A 622 1.38 -2.50 -38.35
N ARG A 623 2.00 -1.53 -37.65
CA ARG A 623 2.92 -0.54 -38.26
C ARG A 623 4.35 -1.08 -38.28
N SER A 624 5.14 -0.73 -39.28
CA SER A 624 6.60 -1.01 -39.28
C SER A 624 7.35 0.12 -38.57
N GLY A 625 8.14 -0.21 -37.53
CA GLY A 625 8.90 0.75 -36.73
C GLY A 625 8.67 0.64 -35.22
N PRO A 626 9.08 1.65 -34.42
CA PRO A 626 8.85 1.69 -32.98
C PRO A 626 7.35 1.72 -32.67
N LEU A 627 6.91 0.88 -31.73
CA LEU A 627 5.49 0.74 -31.34
C LEU A 627 4.89 2.02 -30.73
N LEU A 628 5.68 2.72 -29.92
CA LEU A 628 5.28 3.93 -29.21
C LEU A 628 6.19 5.11 -29.56
N THR A 629 5.59 6.26 -29.84
CA THR A 629 6.31 7.55 -29.86
C THR A 629 6.70 7.97 -28.44
N PRO A 630 7.67 8.88 -28.22
CA PRO A 630 8.05 9.34 -26.87
C PRO A 630 6.90 9.94 -26.05
N GLU A 631 5.94 10.59 -26.71
CA GLU A 631 4.73 11.10 -26.06
C GLU A 631 3.81 9.96 -25.63
N GLN A 632 3.61 8.96 -26.51
CA GLN A 632 2.87 7.75 -26.18
C GLN A 632 3.57 6.90 -25.11
N GLN A 633 4.90 6.88 -25.07
CA GLN A 633 5.64 6.19 -24.02
C GLN A 633 5.37 6.82 -22.66
N ARG A 634 5.48 8.16 -22.55
CA ARG A 634 5.17 8.86 -21.27
C ARG A 634 3.73 8.63 -20.83
N LEU A 635 2.80 8.61 -21.78
CA LEU A 635 1.40 8.29 -21.50
C LEU A 635 1.22 6.84 -21.07
N PHE A 636 1.90 5.90 -21.73
CA PHE A 636 1.91 4.49 -21.35
C PHE A 636 2.47 4.31 -19.94
N ASP A 637 3.61 4.93 -19.62
CA ASP A 637 4.24 4.83 -18.30
C ASP A 637 3.25 5.31 -17.21
N ALA A 638 2.58 6.45 -17.43
CA ALA A 638 1.56 6.96 -16.51
C ALA A 638 0.34 6.02 -16.36
N LEU A 639 -0.14 5.40 -17.46
CA LEU A 639 -1.24 4.44 -17.42
C LEU A 639 -0.82 3.13 -16.73
N ALA A 640 0.41 2.68 -16.99
CA ALA A 640 0.99 1.47 -16.42
C ALA A 640 1.18 1.61 -14.91
N ASP A 641 1.66 2.76 -14.44
CA ASP A 641 1.81 3.05 -13.00
C ASP A 641 0.45 3.04 -12.29
N GLN A 642 -0.58 3.67 -12.86
CA GLN A 642 -1.93 3.66 -12.29
C GLN A 642 -2.53 2.25 -12.25
N ALA A 643 -2.34 1.46 -13.31
CA ALA A 643 -2.80 0.08 -13.36
C ALA A 643 -2.04 -0.80 -12.35
N ALA A 644 -0.72 -0.67 -12.26
CA ALA A 644 0.12 -1.43 -11.34
C ALA A 644 -0.26 -1.16 -9.88
N LEU A 645 -0.47 0.11 -9.52
CA LEU A 645 -0.91 0.50 -8.18
C LEU A 645 -2.30 -0.06 -7.83
N ALA A 646 -3.23 -0.05 -8.79
CA ALA A 646 -4.57 -0.60 -8.59
C ALA A 646 -4.54 -2.13 -8.40
N VAL A 647 -3.73 -2.83 -9.19
CA VAL A 647 -3.49 -4.27 -9.07
C VAL A 647 -2.88 -4.61 -7.71
N GLU A 648 -1.80 -3.93 -7.31
CA GLU A 648 -1.15 -4.13 -6.01
C GLU A 648 -2.13 -3.92 -4.85
N ARG A 649 -2.92 -2.84 -4.90
CA ARG A 649 -3.93 -2.55 -3.88
C ARG A 649 -4.94 -3.69 -3.73
N ILE A 650 -5.47 -4.23 -4.83
CA ILE A 650 -6.44 -5.34 -4.79
C ILE A 650 -5.79 -6.61 -4.24
N GLN A 651 -4.55 -6.89 -4.64
CA GLN A 651 -3.83 -8.07 -4.20
C GLN A 651 -3.49 -8.01 -2.71
N LEU A 652 -3.02 -6.85 -2.23
CA LEU A 652 -2.80 -6.59 -0.80
C LEU A 652 -4.10 -6.70 0.02
N ALA A 653 -5.22 -6.19 -0.49
CA ALA A 653 -6.52 -6.35 0.17
C ALA A 653 -6.90 -7.84 0.30
N SER A 654 -6.73 -8.63 -0.78
CA SER A 654 -6.98 -10.07 -0.76
C SER A 654 -6.05 -10.83 0.20
N ASP A 655 -4.79 -10.42 0.31
CA ASP A 655 -3.82 -11.05 1.21
C ASP A 655 -4.13 -10.74 2.68
N VAL A 656 -4.57 -9.51 2.98
CA VAL A 656 -5.07 -9.13 4.32
C VAL A 656 -6.29 -9.95 4.70
N ASP A 657 -7.26 -10.12 3.78
CA ASP A 657 -8.46 -10.92 4.03
C ASP A 657 -8.11 -12.40 4.29
N ARG A 658 -7.19 -12.98 3.50
CA ARG A 658 -6.69 -14.35 3.72
C ARG A 658 -5.95 -14.49 5.05
N ALA A 659 -5.10 -13.53 5.40
CA ALA A 659 -4.39 -13.53 6.67
C ALA A 659 -5.35 -13.43 7.86
N ARG A 660 -6.42 -12.62 7.73
CA ARG A 660 -7.46 -12.48 8.75
C ARG A 660 -8.23 -13.79 8.96
N LEU A 661 -8.66 -14.44 7.87
CA LEU A 661 -9.35 -15.74 7.94
C LEU A 661 -8.47 -16.82 8.56
N ALA A 662 -7.18 -16.85 8.20
CA ALA A 662 -6.21 -17.78 8.78
C ALA A 662 -6.01 -17.53 10.28
N ALA A 663 -5.86 -16.27 10.69
CA ALA A 663 -5.70 -15.90 12.10
C ALA A 663 -6.96 -16.22 12.93
N GLU A 664 -8.15 -16.05 12.35
CA GLU A 664 -9.42 -16.40 13.00
C GLU A 664 -9.55 -17.91 13.19
N THR A 665 -9.17 -18.70 12.18
CA THR A 665 -9.11 -20.16 12.27
C THR A 665 -8.14 -20.63 13.35
N ASP A 666 -6.95 -20.03 13.43
CA ASP A 666 -5.94 -20.39 14.43
C ASP A 666 -6.35 -20.01 15.86
N ARG A 667 -7.03 -18.87 16.02
CA ARG A 667 -7.63 -18.46 17.30
C ARG A 667 -8.69 -19.44 17.76
N LEU A 668 -9.61 -19.85 16.88
CA LEU A 668 -10.65 -20.83 17.21
C LEU A 668 -10.01 -22.16 17.62
N ARG A 669 -9.01 -22.65 16.87
CA ARG A 669 -8.26 -23.86 17.19
C ARG A 669 -7.59 -23.79 18.57
N THR A 670 -6.95 -22.67 18.88
CA THR A 670 -6.28 -22.46 20.17
C THR A 670 -7.27 -22.40 21.33
N ALA A 671 -8.42 -21.73 21.15
CA ALA A 671 -9.47 -21.65 22.16
C ALA A 671 -10.03 -23.03 22.49
N LEU A 672 -10.30 -23.85 21.45
CA LEU A 672 -10.78 -25.23 21.60
C LEU A 672 -9.78 -26.11 22.37
N LEU A 673 -8.50 -26.09 21.99
CA LEU A 673 -7.46 -26.86 22.69
C LEU A 673 -7.30 -26.46 24.17
N THR A 674 -7.44 -25.17 24.46
CA THR A 674 -7.36 -24.66 25.84
C THR A 674 -8.53 -25.16 26.68
N SER A 675 -9.75 -25.12 26.14
CA SER A 675 -10.95 -25.63 26.83
C SER A 675 -10.85 -27.13 27.11
N ILE A 676 -10.44 -27.93 26.11
CA ILE A 676 -10.27 -29.38 26.27
C ILE A 676 -9.26 -29.70 27.38
N SER A 677 -8.15 -28.96 27.44
CA SER A 677 -7.13 -29.15 28.46
C SER A 677 -7.66 -28.89 29.88
N HIS A 678 -8.49 -27.85 30.05
CA HIS A 678 -9.09 -27.52 31.34
C HIS A 678 -10.07 -28.60 31.81
N ASP A 679 -10.92 -29.09 30.91
CA ASP A 679 -11.96 -30.08 31.21
C ASP A 679 -11.39 -31.48 31.51
N LEU A 680 -10.19 -31.80 30.99
CA LEU A 680 -9.43 -32.99 31.38
C LEU A 680 -8.73 -32.85 32.74
N LYS A 681 -8.20 -31.65 33.05
CA LYS A 681 -7.39 -31.44 34.25
C LYS A 681 -8.20 -31.54 35.55
N THR A 682 -9.46 -31.10 35.52
CA THR A 682 -10.35 -31.06 36.70
C THR A 682 -10.64 -32.46 37.28
N PRO A 683 -11.18 -33.43 36.51
CA PRO A 683 -11.40 -34.80 37.01
C PRO A 683 -10.07 -35.49 37.38
N LEU A 684 -9.01 -35.25 36.62
CA LEU A 684 -7.69 -35.82 36.90
C LEU A 684 -7.14 -35.36 38.25
N ALA A 685 -7.29 -34.07 38.59
CA ALA A 685 -6.86 -33.52 39.88
C ALA A 685 -7.65 -34.14 41.06
N ALA A 686 -8.96 -34.35 40.90
CA ALA A 686 -9.80 -35.00 41.90
C ALA A 686 -9.39 -36.47 42.11
N ILE A 687 -9.16 -37.22 41.02
CA ILE A 687 -8.68 -38.61 41.08
C ILE A 687 -7.32 -38.67 41.80
N LEU A 688 -6.37 -37.79 41.43
CA LEU A 688 -5.04 -37.78 42.03
C LEU A 688 -5.08 -37.39 43.52
N GLY A 689 -5.92 -36.42 43.89
CA GLY A 689 -6.09 -35.97 45.28
C GLY A 689 -6.70 -37.05 46.16
N SER A 690 -7.77 -37.69 45.70
CA SER A 690 -8.42 -38.78 46.43
C SER A 690 -7.53 -40.02 46.53
N ALA A 691 -6.83 -40.39 45.45
CA ALA A 691 -5.90 -41.51 45.44
C ALA A 691 -4.65 -41.24 46.31
N GLY A 692 -4.12 -40.00 46.28
CA GLY A 692 -3.02 -39.58 47.14
C GLY A 692 -3.38 -39.63 48.63
N THR A 693 -4.58 -39.14 48.98
CA THR A 693 -5.10 -39.20 50.35
C THR A 693 -5.23 -40.65 50.83
N LEU A 694 -5.81 -41.53 50.01
CA LEU A 694 -5.90 -42.97 50.31
C LEU A 694 -4.55 -43.65 50.44
N LYS A 695 -3.53 -43.20 49.70
CA LYS A 695 -2.17 -43.76 49.74
C LYS A 695 -1.40 -43.31 50.99
N ASP A 696 -1.48 -42.02 51.33
CA ASP A 696 -0.61 -41.42 52.34
C ASP A 696 -1.19 -41.52 53.77
N PHE A 697 -2.52 -41.70 53.91
CA PHE A 697 -3.21 -41.79 55.21
C PHE A 697 -4.04 -43.07 55.36
N ALA A 698 -3.67 -44.16 54.66
CA ALA A 698 -4.47 -45.38 54.53
C ALA A 698 -4.96 -45.98 55.86
N ASP A 699 -4.15 -45.89 56.93
CA ASP A 699 -4.42 -46.48 58.25
C ASP A 699 -5.21 -45.55 59.19
N ASP A 700 -5.26 -44.25 58.90
CA ASP A 700 -5.88 -43.21 59.73
C ASP A 700 -7.25 -42.72 59.19
N ILE A 701 -7.69 -43.21 58.03
CA ILE A 701 -8.95 -42.81 57.40
C ILE A 701 -10.12 -43.67 57.92
N PRO A 702 -11.20 -43.06 58.44
CA PRO A 702 -12.41 -43.78 58.80
C PRO A 702 -12.99 -44.59 57.63
N PRO A 703 -13.61 -45.77 57.86
CA PRO A 703 -14.13 -46.63 56.79
C PRO A 703 -15.07 -45.90 55.82
N ASP A 704 -15.91 -45.01 56.34
CA ASP A 704 -16.88 -44.25 55.55
C ASP A 704 -16.20 -43.23 54.62
N ALA A 705 -15.20 -42.50 55.14
CA ALA A 705 -14.40 -41.57 54.35
C ALA A 705 -13.55 -42.29 53.29
N ARG A 706 -13.09 -43.52 53.58
CA ARG A 706 -12.38 -44.36 52.61
C ARG A 706 -13.29 -44.75 51.44
N ALA A 707 -14.54 -45.11 51.74
CA ALA A 707 -15.54 -45.44 50.72
C ALA A 707 -15.89 -44.21 49.86
N GLU A 708 -16.00 -43.03 50.47
CA GLU A 708 -16.26 -41.77 49.76
C GLU A 708 -15.13 -41.37 48.80
N LEU A 709 -13.86 -41.49 49.23
CA LEU A 709 -12.69 -41.23 48.38
C LEU A 709 -12.61 -42.22 47.21
N LEU A 710 -12.92 -43.50 47.45
CA LEU A 710 -12.99 -44.51 46.38
C LEU A 710 -14.14 -44.22 45.40
N SER A 711 -15.32 -43.83 45.90
CA SER A 711 -16.45 -43.43 45.05
C SER A 711 -16.07 -42.25 44.15
N THR A 712 -15.41 -41.24 44.73
CA THR A 712 -14.92 -40.06 44.00
C THR A 712 -13.98 -40.44 42.86
N ILE A 713 -13.03 -41.37 43.10
CA ILE A 713 -12.11 -41.85 42.05
C ILE A 713 -12.87 -42.55 40.92
N VAL A 714 -13.82 -43.43 41.26
CA VAL A 714 -14.59 -44.17 40.27
C VAL A 714 -15.47 -43.23 39.45
N GLU A 715 -16.20 -42.34 40.11
CA GLU A 715 -17.11 -41.38 39.47
C GLU A 715 -16.37 -40.42 38.53
N GLU A 716 -15.25 -39.84 38.97
CA GLU A 716 -14.45 -38.94 38.12
C GLU A 716 -13.73 -39.69 36.99
N SER A 717 -13.36 -40.97 37.19
CA SER A 717 -12.79 -41.81 36.13
C SER A 717 -13.82 -42.14 35.05
N GLU A 718 -15.03 -42.51 35.45
CA GLU A 718 -16.14 -42.73 34.51
C GLU A 718 -16.50 -41.43 33.78
N ARG A 719 -16.48 -40.29 34.48
CA ARG A 719 -16.73 -38.97 33.87
C ARG A 719 -15.66 -38.62 32.84
N LEU A 720 -14.39 -38.84 33.14
CA LEU A 720 -13.28 -38.62 32.21
C LEU A 720 -13.39 -39.54 30.98
N ASN A 721 -13.73 -40.81 31.18
CA ASN A 721 -13.91 -41.75 30.09
C ASN A 721 -15.06 -41.32 29.15
N ARG A 722 -16.21 -40.91 29.72
CA ARG A 722 -17.33 -40.34 28.96
C ARG A 722 -16.91 -39.10 28.16
N PHE A 723 -16.09 -38.21 28.75
CA PHE A 723 -15.58 -37.02 28.05
C PHE A 723 -14.68 -37.37 26.87
N ILE A 724 -13.75 -38.32 27.04
CA ILE A 724 -12.84 -38.76 25.98
C ILE A 724 -13.62 -39.41 24.83
N SER A 725 -14.59 -40.29 25.14
CA SER A 725 -15.46 -40.89 24.12
C SER A 725 -16.21 -39.82 23.33
N ASN A 726 -16.86 -38.87 24.01
CA ASN A 726 -17.58 -37.78 23.36
C ASN A 726 -16.67 -36.91 22.47
N LEU A 727 -15.43 -36.67 22.88
CA LEU A 727 -14.45 -35.93 22.09
C LEU A 727 -14.06 -36.71 20.81
N LEU A 728 -13.80 -38.02 20.94
CA LEU A 728 -13.49 -38.87 19.80
C LEU A 728 -14.65 -38.94 18.81
N ASP A 729 -15.88 -39.08 19.30
CA ASP A 729 -17.08 -39.08 18.46
C ASP A 729 -17.21 -37.77 17.69
N MET A 730 -16.98 -36.62 18.35
CA MET A 730 -16.99 -35.31 17.69
C MET A 730 -15.90 -35.18 16.61
N THR A 731 -14.70 -35.70 16.85
CA THR A 731 -13.63 -35.68 15.83
C THR A 731 -13.94 -36.57 14.62
N ARG A 732 -14.63 -37.70 14.83
CA ARG A 732 -15.09 -38.58 13.75
C ARG A 732 -16.21 -37.94 12.93
N ILE A 733 -17.16 -37.27 13.58
CA ILE A 733 -18.21 -36.49 12.92
C ILE A 733 -17.59 -35.34 12.09
N GLY A 734 -16.75 -34.51 12.71
CA GLY A 734 -16.20 -33.30 12.07
C GLY A 734 -15.21 -33.57 10.92
N SER A 735 -14.60 -34.76 10.87
CA SER A 735 -13.74 -35.20 9.76
C SER A 735 -14.49 -35.90 8.63
N GLY A 736 -15.80 -36.14 8.79
CA GLY A 736 -16.61 -36.93 7.84
C GLY A 736 -16.22 -38.41 7.80
N ALA A 737 -15.42 -38.89 8.74
CA ALA A 737 -14.90 -40.27 8.76
C ALA A 737 -15.83 -41.28 9.46
N MET A 738 -17.06 -40.89 9.78
CA MET A 738 -18.05 -41.75 10.42
C MET A 738 -18.96 -42.39 9.37
N GLU A 739 -18.86 -43.71 9.20
CA GLU A 739 -19.77 -44.50 8.38
C GLU A 739 -20.68 -45.34 9.31
N PRO A 740 -21.99 -45.05 9.40
CA PRO A 740 -22.91 -45.83 10.24
C PRO A 740 -23.05 -47.27 9.75
N ASN A 741 -23.03 -48.24 10.67
CA ASN A 741 -23.28 -49.63 10.36
C ASN A 741 -24.80 -49.92 10.36
N TYR A 742 -25.44 -49.71 9.22
CA TYR A 742 -26.89 -49.81 9.10
C TYR A 742 -27.44 -51.24 9.25
N GLY A 743 -28.43 -51.39 10.13
CA GLY A 743 -29.31 -52.55 10.25
C GLY A 743 -30.79 -52.15 10.29
N LEU A 744 -31.70 -53.10 10.07
CA LEU A 744 -33.14 -52.90 10.26
C LEU A 744 -33.51 -53.28 11.70
N HIS A 745 -34.03 -52.31 12.46
CA HIS A 745 -34.36 -52.49 13.88
C HIS A 745 -35.75 -51.91 14.21
N PHE A 746 -36.44 -52.56 15.15
CA PHE A 746 -37.68 -52.01 15.72
C PHE A 746 -37.35 -50.86 16.68
N LEU A 747 -38.11 -49.76 16.55
CA LEU A 747 -37.94 -48.59 17.41
C LEU A 747 -38.14 -48.92 18.89
N GLY A 748 -39.14 -49.76 19.20
CA GLY A 748 -39.45 -50.19 20.56
C GLY A 748 -38.28 -50.93 21.23
N ASP A 749 -37.57 -51.80 20.50
CA ASP A 749 -36.43 -52.55 21.03
C ASP A 749 -35.28 -51.62 21.41
N MET A 750 -34.93 -50.67 20.53
CA MET A 750 -33.84 -49.71 20.79
C MET A 750 -34.17 -48.78 21.96
N VAL A 751 -35.42 -48.33 22.08
CA VAL A 751 -35.89 -47.55 23.24
C VAL A 751 -35.84 -48.39 24.52
N GLY A 752 -36.22 -49.67 24.45
CA GLY A 752 -36.12 -50.61 25.57
C GLY A 752 -34.68 -50.80 26.04
N THR A 753 -33.73 -50.99 25.13
CA THR A 753 -32.30 -51.12 25.44
C THR A 753 -31.76 -49.84 26.09
N ALA A 754 -32.09 -48.67 25.53
CA ALA A 754 -31.67 -47.38 26.06
C ALA A 754 -32.23 -47.13 27.47
N LEU A 755 -33.50 -47.46 27.72
CA LEU A 755 -34.13 -47.34 29.04
C LEU A 755 -33.55 -48.31 30.07
N SER A 756 -33.26 -49.55 29.67
CA SER A 756 -32.59 -50.53 30.53
C SER A 756 -31.22 -50.02 30.99
N ARG A 757 -30.45 -49.41 30.06
CA ARG A 757 -29.18 -48.75 30.38
C ARG A 757 -29.35 -47.53 31.28
N ALA A 758 -30.43 -46.76 31.09
CA ALA A 758 -30.75 -45.57 31.86
C ALA A 758 -31.48 -45.86 33.19
N ALA A 759 -31.74 -47.12 33.55
CA ALA A 759 -32.60 -47.51 34.68
C ALA A 759 -32.21 -46.85 36.01
N LYS A 760 -30.90 -46.69 36.28
CA LYS A 760 -30.41 -46.01 37.50
C LYS A 760 -30.65 -44.50 37.50
N ILE A 761 -30.70 -43.88 36.32
CA ILE A 761 -30.84 -42.43 36.13
C ILE A 761 -32.33 -42.06 36.22
N VAL A 762 -33.20 -42.85 35.58
CA VAL A 762 -34.64 -42.59 35.55
C VAL A 762 -35.39 -43.09 36.80
N VAL A 763 -34.72 -43.72 37.76
CA VAL A 763 -35.35 -44.32 38.97
C VAL A 763 -36.18 -43.32 39.79
N ARG A 764 -35.86 -42.02 39.70
CA ARG A 764 -36.58 -40.95 40.39
C ARG A 764 -37.71 -40.33 39.57
N HIS A 765 -37.98 -40.83 38.37
CA HIS A 765 -38.95 -40.26 37.42
C HIS A 765 -39.96 -41.32 36.97
N GLU A 766 -41.16 -40.88 36.62
CA GLU A 766 -42.15 -41.74 35.97
C GLU A 766 -41.88 -41.77 34.46
N VAL A 767 -41.57 -42.94 33.90
CA VAL A 767 -41.32 -43.08 32.45
C VAL A 767 -42.60 -43.54 31.76
N VAL A 768 -43.13 -42.71 30.86
CA VAL A 768 -44.32 -43.03 30.05
C VAL A 768 -43.89 -43.34 28.62
N LEU A 769 -44.21 -44.54 28.15
CA LEU A 769 -43.93 -45.01 26.79
C LEU A 769 -45.22 -45.05 25.97
N ASP A 770 -45.20 -44.39 24.82
CA ASP A 770 -46.28 -44.40 23.83
C ASP A 770 -45.69 -44.62 22.44
N ILE A 771 -45.38 -45.88 22.14
CA ILE A 771 -44.78 -46.29 20.85
C ILE A 771 -45.70 -47.35 20.25
N PRO A 772 -46.43 -47.05 19.17
CA PRO A 772 -47.27 -48.01 18.48
C PRO A 772 -46.45 -49.22 17.97
N SER A 773 -46.96 -50.43 18.17
CA SER A 773 -46.30 -51.67 17.78
C SER A 773 -46.29 -51.91 16.26
N ASP A 774 -47.10 -51.16 15.51
CA ASP A 774 -47.25 -51.22 14.05
C ASP A 774 -46.28 -50.28 13.29
N LEU A 775 -45.36 -49.61 14.00
CA LEU A 775 -44.34 -48.79 13.35
C LEU A 775 -43.35 -49.65 12.53
N PRO A 776 -43.02 -49.25 11.28
CA PRO A 776 -42.08 -50.01 10.47
C PRO A 776 -40.66 -49.98 11.04
N MET A 777 -39.85 -50.98 10.68
CA MET A 777 -38.43 -51.03 11.08
C MET A 777 -37.66 -49.83 10.52
N LEU A 778 -36.73 -49.33 11.33
CA LEU A 778 -35.83 -48.24 10.96
C LEU A 778 -34.50 -48.81 10.46
N LYS A 779 -33.99 -48.25 9.35
CA LYS A 779 -32.65 -48.53 8.87
C LYS A 779 -31.66 -47.57 9.53
N VAL A 780 -31.04 -48.00 10.63
CA VAL A 780 -30.15 -47.18 11.47
C VAL A 780 -28.96 -48.00 11.96
N ASP A 781 -27.92 -47.34 12.45
CA ASP A 781 -26.92 -48.00 13.30
C ASP A 781 -27.47 -48.09 14.73
N PRO A 782 -27.74 -49.29 15.27
CA PRO A 782 -28.37 -49.45 16.57
C PRO A 782 -27.51 -48.88 17.71
N VAL A 783 -26.17 -48.98 17.60
CA VAL A 783 -25.26 -48.50 18.67
C VAL A 783 -25.27 -46.98 18.73
N LEU A 784 -25.16 -46.31 17.57
CA LEU A 784 -25.22 -44.86 17.51
C LEU A 784 -26.59 -44.33 17.90
N PHE A 785 -27.66 -44.98 17.44
CA PHE A 785 -29.03 -44.56 17.76
C PHE A 785 -29.36 -44.75 19.25
N GLU A 786 -29.01 -45.88 19.86
CA GLU A 786 -29.15 -46.10 21.30
C GLU A 786 -28.35 -45.07 22.12
N GLN A 787 -27.19 -44.65 21.63
CA GLN A 787 -26.39 -43.59 22.27
C GLN A 787 -27.08 -42.23 22.19
N VAL A 788 -27.75 -41.89 21.07
CA VAL A 788 -28.62 -40.70 20.97
C VAL A 788 -29.74 -40.76 22.01
N LEU A 789 -30.45 -41.90 22.08
CA LEU A 789 -31.56 -42.09 23.02
C LEU A 789 -31.09 -41.95 24.47
N PHE A 790 -29.98 -42.60 24.82
CA PHE A 790 -29.40 -42.50 26.15
C PHE A 790 -29.06 -41.05 26.52
N ASN A 791 -28.43 -40.30 25.60
CA ASN A 791 -28.09 -38.89 25.85
C ASN A 791 -29.33 -38.00 26.03
N LEU A 792 -30.40 -38.23 25.26
CA LEU A 792 -31.65 -37.47 25.41
C LEU A 792 -32.37 -37.82 26.73
N ILE A 793 -32.41 -39.10 27.11
CA ILE A 793 -33.01 -39.56 28.38
C ILE A 793 -32.21 -39.05 29.59
N ASP A 794 -30.88 -39.11 29.51
CA ASP A 794 -29.97 -38.59 30.53
C ASP A 794 -30.13 -37.07 30.71
N ASN A 795 -30.26 -36.32 29.61
CA ASN A 795 -30.58 -34.89 29.68
C ASN A 795 -31.97 -34.65 30.31
N ALA A 796 -33.00 -35.38 29.88
CA ALA A 796 -34.35 -35.26 30.42
C ALA A 796 -34.36 -35.45 31.94
N ALA A 797 -33.69 -36.51 32.45
CA ALA A 797 -33.60 -36.79 33.88
C ALA A 797 -32.76 -35.76 34.66
N LYS A 798 -31.72 -35.19 34.05
CA LYS A 798 -30.85 -34.18 34.70
C LYS A 798 -31.52 -32.83 34.88
N TYR A 799 -32.35 -32.42 33.93
CA TYR A 799 -32.97 -31.09 33.93
C TYR A 799 -34.42 -31.09 34.45
N ALA A 800 -35.07 -32.25 34.52
CA ALA A 800 -36.37 -32.39 35.14
C ALA A 800 -36.26 -32.48 36.68
N PRO A 801 -37.16 -31.85 37.44
CA PRO A 801 -37.28 -32.09 38.89
C PRO A 801 -37.56 -33.56 39.20
N GLU A 802 -37.13 -34.05 40.37
CA GLU A 802 -37.43 -35.42 40.80
C GLU A 802 -38.96 -35.65 40.88
N GLN A 803 -39.38 -36.91 40.70
CA GLN A 803 -40.77 -37.36 40.70
C GLN A 803 -41.64 -36.80 39.56
N THR A 804 -41.01 -36.25 38.51
CA THR A 804 -41.71 -35.82 37.29
C THR A 804 -41.72 -36.88 36.21
N THR A 805 -42.53 -36.66 35.16
CA THR A 805 -42.68 -37.60 34.05
C THR A 805 -41.69 -37.33 32.92
N ILE A 806 -41.03 -38.39 32.44
CA ILE A 806 -40.29 -38.41 31.16
C ILE A 806 -41.14 -39.21 30.16
N ALA A 807 -41.64 -38.53 29.13
CA ALA A 807 -42.50 -39.13 28.12
C ALA A 807 -41.71 -39.42 26.82
N ILE A 808 -41.78 -40.66 26.34
CA ILE A 808 -41.19 -41.09 25.08
C ILE A 808 -42.31 -41.51 24.14
N ARG A 809 -42.50 -40.78 23.04
CA ARG A 809 -43.57 -41.02 22.07
C ARG A 809 -43.04 -41.27 20.67
N GLY A 810 -43.55 -42.29 19.99
CA GLY A 810 -43.24 -42.60 18.60
C GLY A 810 -44.47 -42.49 17.71
N TRP A 811 -44.32 -41.89 16.52
CA TRP A 811 -45.40 -41.88 15.53
C TRP A 811 -44.85 -41.85 14.12
N ARG A 812 -45.67 -42.26 13.15
CA ARG A 812 -45.36 -42.13 11.73
C ARG A 812 -46.09 -40.93 11.14
N GLN A 813 -45.38 -40.12 10.36
CA GLN A 813 -45.99 -39.06 9.56
C GLN A 813 -45.40 -39.08 8.15
N GLY A 814 -46.22 -39.50 7.17
CA GLY A 814 -45.80 -39.67 5.79
C GLY A 814 -44.74 -40.76 5.63
N LYS A 815 -43.58 -40.36 5.09
CA LYS A 815 -42.41 -41.23 4.85
C LYS A 815 -41.41 -41.24 6.00
N ASN A 816 -41.69 -40.58 7.12
CA ASN A 816 -40.79 -40.48 8.25
C ASN A 816 -41.43 -41.07 9.52
N ILE A 817 -40.61 -41.69 10.35
CA ILE A 817 -40.94 -42.01 11.74
C ILE A 817 -40.33 -40.91 12.62
N PHE A 818 -41.13 -40.44 13.55
CA PHE A 818 -40.73 -39.47 14.55
C PHE A 818 -40.71 -40.12 15.93
N LEU A 819 -39.72 -39.73 16.73
CA LEU A 819 -39.60 -40.09 18.13
C LEU A 819 -39.36 -38.82 18.93
N SER A 820 -40.19 -38.56 19.93
CA SER A 820 -40.00 -37.45 20.86
C SER A 820 -39.63 -37.94 22.25
N VAL A 821 -38.64 -37.31 22.89
CA VAL A 821 -38.35 -37.43 24.31
C VAL A 821 -38.70 -36.09 24.96
N ALA A 822 -39.65 -36.10 25.89
CA ALA A 822 -40.16 -34.90 26.55
C ALA A 822 -40.00 -35.00 28.07
N ASP A 823 -39.58 -33.92 28.70
CA ASP A 823 -39.38 -33.79 30.15
C ASP A 823 -40.31 -32.75 30.77
N GLU A 824 -40.26 -32.57 32.09
CA GLU A 824 -41.01 -31.53 32.82
C GLU A 824 -40.06 -30.56 33.54
N GLY A 825 -38.93 -30.26 32.90
CA GLY A 825 -37.94 -29.30 33.35
C GLY A 825 -38.34 -27.83 33.12
N PRO A 826 -37.40 -26.89 33.33
CA PRO A 826 -37.64 -25.47 33.14
C PRO A 826 -37.83 -25.06 31.67
N GLY A 827 -37.62 -25.97 30.71
CA GLY A 827 -37.60 -25.68 29.28
C GLY A 827 -36.32 -24.97 28.83
N ILE A 828 -36.27 -24.62 27.55
CA ILE A 828 -35.15 -23.97 26.87
C ILE A 828 -35.56 -22.53 26.49
N PRO A 829 -34.75 -21.50 26.79
CA PRO A 829 -35.05 -20.13 26.34
C PRO A 829 -35.24 -20.06 24.81
N PRO A 830 -36.18 -19.26 24.28
CA PRO A 830 -36.47 -19.22 22.84
C PRO A 830 -35.25 -18.93 21.95
N ASP A 831 -34.37 -18.03 22.41
CA ASP A 831 -33.14 -17.64 21.70
C ASP A 831 -32.07 -18.75 21.67
N ASP A 832 -32.24 -19.78 22.51
CA ASP A 832 -31.31 -20.88 22.67
C ASP A 832 -31.75 -22.17 21.95
N LEU A 833 -33.00 -22.27 21.48
CA LEU A 833 -33.56 -23.48 20.88
C LEU A 833 -32.78 -24.02 19.68
N GLU A 834 -32.19 -23.14 18.86
CA GLU A 834 -31.32 -23.56 17.75
C GLU A 834 -29.88 -23.83 18.22
N ARG A 835 -29.42 -23.08 19.24
CA ARG A 835 -28.04 -23.08 19.72
C ARG A 835 -27.73 -24.24 20.67
N VAL A 836 -28.73 -24.89 21.26
CA VAL A 836 -28.52 -26.07 22.13
C VAL A 836 -27.83 -27.24 21.43
N PHE A 837 -27.80 -27.26 20.10
CA PHE A 837 -27.06 -28.24 19.31
C PHE A 837 -25.64 -27.78 18.91
N ASP A 838 -25.24 -26.55 19.21
CA ASP A 838 -23.89 -26.06 18.96
C ASP A 838 -22.90 -26.74 19.91
N SER A 839 -21.74 -27.14 19.39
CA SER A 839 -20.69 -27.77 20.18
C SER A 839 -20.23 -26.86 21.32
N PHE A 840 -20.14 -27.41 22.53
CA PHE A 840 -19.74 -26.71 23.76
C PHE A 840 -20.73 -25.62 24.23
N TYR A 841 -21.91 -25.52 23.62
CA TYR A 841 -22.91 -24.55 24.04
C TYR A 841 -23.66 -24.99 25.30
N ARG A 842 -23.92 -24.03 26.20
CA ARG A 842 -24.68 -24.21 27.44
C ARG A 842 -25.54 -22.98 27.72
N VAL A 843 -26.81 -23.21 28.02
CA VAL A 843 -27.73 -22.17 28.48
C VAL A 843 -27.25 -21.67 29.86
N ARG A 844 -26.90 -20.39 29.97
CA ARG A 844 -26.45 -19.79 31.24
C ARG A 844 -27.64 -19.38 32.09
N LYS A 845 -28.07 -20.23 33.04
CA LYS A 845 -28.83 -19.80 34.23
C LYS A 845 -28.89 -20.84 35.38
N VAL A 846 -28.61 -20.32 36.58
CA VAL A 846 -28.90 -20.75 37.97
C VAL A 846 -28.26 -22.05 38.50
N ASP A 847 -27.62 -21.86 39.66
CA ASP A 847 -26.96 -22.84 40.52
C ASP A 847 -27.86 -24.02 40.89
N HIS A 848 -27.43 -25.24 40.51
CA HIS A 848 -27.68 -26.55 41.17
C HIS A 848 -27.70 -27.77 40.23
N VAL A 849 -27.51 -27.62 38.91
CA VAL A 849 -27.48 -28.79 38.00
C VAL A 849 -26.04 -29.26 37.74
N GLN A 850 -25.82 -30.57 37.90
CA GLN A 850 -24.56 -31.30 37.77
C GLN A 850 -23.82 -30.99 36.44
N ALA A 851 -22.49 -30.82 36.51
CA ALA A 851 -21.68 -30.30 35.42
C ALA A 851 -21.63 -31.22 34.16
N GLY A 852 -22.33 -30.82 33.10
CA GLY A 852 -22.24 -31.42 31.75
C GLY A 852 -21.29 -30.67 30.80
N THR A 853 -20.83 -31.34 29.74
CA THR A 853 -19.74 -30.90 28.84
C THR A 853 -20.19 -30.07 27.65
N GLY A 854 -21.52 -29.91 27.43
CA GLY A 854 -22.06 -29.20 26.26
C GLY A 854 -21.86 -29.92 24.92
N LEU A 855 -21.44 -31.19 24.93
CA LEU A 855 -21.19 -32.00 23.72
C LEU A 855 -22.31 -33.02 23.42
N GLY A 856 -23.15 -33.35 24.40
CA GLY A 856 -24.14 -34.43 24.24
C GLY A 856 -25.12 -34.18 23.09
N LEU A 857 -25.71 -32.99 23.03
CA LEU A 857 -26.71 -32.65 22.01
C LEU A 857 -26.10 -32.43 20.62
N SER A 858 -24.89 -31.86 20.54
CA SER A 858 -24.18 -31.72 19.25
C SER A 858 -23.80 -33.07 18.65
N ILE A 859 -23.40 -34.03 19.48
CA ILE A 859 -23.16 -35.44 19.07
C ILE A 859 -24.47 -36.10 18.63
N CYS A 860 -25.58 -35.88 19.35
CA CYS A 860 -26.89 -36.41 18.95
C CYS A 860 -27.28 -35.94 17.55
N LYS A 861 -27.12 -34.65 17.28
CA LYS A 861 -27.36 -34.08 15.94
C LYS A 861 -26.46 -34.70 14.89
N GLY A 862 -25.15 -34.80 15.15
CA GLY A 862 -24.20 -35.42 14.22
C GLY A 862 -24.51 -36.89 13.89
N PHE A 863 -24.89 -37.70 14.89
CA PHE A 863 -25.29 -39.09 14.68
C PHE A 863 -26.59 -39.21 13.87
N ILE A 864 -27.61 -38.41 14.19
CA ILE A 864 -28.88 -38.43 13.47
C ILE A 864 -28.71 -37.96 12.02
N GLU A 865 -27.96 -36.88 11.79
CA GLU A 865 -27.67 -36.38 10.43
C GLU A 865 -26.84 -37.37 9.61
N ALA A 866 -25.84 -38.02 10.23
CA ALA A 866 -25.07 -39.09 9.58
C ALA A 866 -25.93 -40.29 9.17
N MET A 867 -27.02 -40.56 9.92
CA MET A 867 -28.02 -41.58 9.60
C MET A 867 -29.12 -41.08 8.62
N GLY A 868 -29.00 -39.86 8.08
CA GLY A 868 -29.96 -39.28 7.14
C GLY A 868 -31.26 -38.78 7.77
N GLY A 869 -31.27 -38.56 9.09
CA GLY A 869 -32.39 -38.02 9.85
C GLY A 869 -32.27 -36.54 10.17
N SER A 870 -33.16 -36.06 11.03
CA SER A 870 -33.14 -34.72 11.61
C SER A 870 -33.49 -34.75 13.09
N ILE A 871 -32.98 -33.82 13.88
CA ILE A 871 -33.32 -33.64 15.29
C ILE A 871 -33.67 -32.17 15.55
N ARG A 872 -34.66 -31.91 16.40
CA ARG A 872 -35.10 -30.55 16.77
C ARG A 872 -35.42 -30.48 18.26
N ALA A 873 -35.24 -29.31 18.85
CA ALA A 873 -35.61 -29.01 20.23
C ALA A 873 -36.76 -28.00 20.23
N GLU A 874 -37.77 -28.25 21.05
CA GLU A 874 -38.94 -27.39 21.24
C GLU A 874 -39.28 -27.35 22.73
N ASN A 875 -40.00 -26.33 23.17
CA ASN A 875 -40.63 -26.36 24.48
C ASN A 875 -41.99 -27.05 24.38
N ARG A 876 -42.35 -27.77 25.43
CA ARG A 876 -43.68 -28.38 25.54
C ARG A 876 -44.77 -27.31 25.49
N SER A 877 -45.87 -27.65 24.84
CA SER A 877 -47.03 -26.78 24.69
C SER A 877 -48.13 -27.05 25.74
N ASP A 878 -48.14 -28.25 26.33
CA ASP A 878 -49.14 -28.68 27.32
C ASP A 878 -48.79 -28.26 28.76
N ARG A 879 -47.51 -28.24 29.10
CA ARG A 879 -46.96 -27.88 30.41
C ARG A 879 -45.51 -27.40 30.26
N GLY A 880 -44.88 -26.94 31.33
CA GLY A 880 -43.45 -26.61 31.32
C GLY A 880 -42.57 -27.84 31.06
N GLY A 881 -41.51 -27.67 30.26
CA GLY A 881 -40.58 -28.75 29.91
C GLY A 881 -40.00 -28.60 28.50
N ALA A 882 -38.93 -29.34 28.21
CA ALA A 882 -38.39 -29.43 26.86
C ALA A 882 -38.86 -30.70 26.15
N GLN A 883 -38.86 -30.67 24.82
CA GLN A 883 -39.15 -31.80 23.95
C GLN A 883 -38.11 -31.86 22.82
N PHE A 884 -37.43 -33.00 22.71
CA PHE A 884 -36.50 -33.28 21.62
C PHE A 884 -37.15 -34.27 20.67
N THR A 885 -37.29 -33.88 19.39
CA THR A 885 -37.95 -34.69 18.36
C THR A 885 -36.93 -35.12 17.30
N ILE A 886 -36.77 -36.42 17.12
CA ILE A 886 -35.97 -37.06 16.08
C ILE A 886 -36.91 -37.47 14.94
N GLY A 887 -36.54 -37.17 13.68
CA GLY A 887 -37.23 -37.65 12.48
C GLY A 887 -36.29 -38.47 11.61
N LEU A 888 -36.66 -39.72 11.31
CA LEU A 888 -35.90 -40.64 10.46
C LEU A 888 -36.74 -41.12 9.26
N PRO A 889 -36.14 -41.25 8.06
CA PRO A 889 -36.86 -41.76 6.90
C PRO A 889 -37.15 -43.27 7.02
N VAL A 890 -38.34 -43.68 6.61
CA VAL A 890 -38.70 -45.10 6.46
C VAL A 890 -37.99 -45.66 5.22
N ALA A 891 -37.28 -46.78 5.38
CA ALA A 891 -36.64 -47.45 4.25
C ALA A 891 -37.72 -47.96 3.27
N VAL A 892 -37.49 -47.71 1.97
CA VAL A 892 -38.48 -47.95 0.89
C VAL A 892 -38.90 -49.44 0.76
N ASP A 893 -38.09 -50.37 1.28
CA ASP A 893 -38.31 -51.82 1.21
C ASP A 893 -38.48 -52.46 2.60
N THR A 894 -39.41 -51.96 3.42
CA THR A 894 -39.72 -52.60 4.72
C THR A 894 -40.94 -53.52 4.57
N PRO A 895 -40.84 -54.84 4.78
CA PRO A 895 -42.01 -55.72 4.79
C PRO A 895 -42.90 -55.35 6.00
N VAL A 896 -44.14 -54.94 5.71
CA VAL A 896 -45.19 -54.84 6.73
C VAL A 896 -45.71 -56.26 6.92
N LEU A 897 -45.59 -56.80 8.13
CA LEU A 897 -46.21 -58.08 8.48
C LEU A 897 -47.72 -57.84 8.65
N ASP A 898 -48.52 -58.38 7.73
CA ASP A 898 -49.96 -58.51 7.92
C ASP A 898 -50.21 -59.48 9.08
N HIS A 899 -50.99 -59.05 10.06
CA HIS A 899 -51.51 -59.90 11.12
C HIS A 899 -52.78 -60.60 10.65
N ASP A 900 -52.69 -61.91 10.42
CA ASP A 900 -53.81 -62.86 10.56
C ASP A 900 -53.85 -63.43 11.98
#